data_AF-A0A2K9AID6-F1
#
_entry.id   AF-A0A2K9AID6-F1
#
_cell.length_a   1.000
_cell.length_b   1.000
_cell.length_c   1.000
_cell.angle_alpha   90.00
_cell.angle_beta   90.00
_cell.angle_gamma   90.00
#
_symmetry.space_group_name_H-M   'P 1'
#
loop_
_entity.id
_entity.type
_entity.pdbx_description
1 polymer ?
#
loop_
_entity_poly.entity_id
_entity_poly.type
_entity_poly.pdbx_seq_one_letter_code
_entity_poly.pdbx_strand_id
1 'polypeptide(L)'
;MKKILVLVLVLFTAFGLFACQDEEEPIVDEAPVIEGLDPITIKIGESYDLMDGVTATDAEDGDLTDEISTQGTVDNQTQGTYTITYIVMDSAKNVTEEERTVSVTVGEAPVFSGVADRTVTFEVPFNPLNGVSATDEEDGNLTAMITVTGTVNVAVVGTYTLTYSVEDSAGNVTTVTREITVEYGDKTVVTFASWNLGTEEQNNLYRRRIDAFNEQSETIEIQIVEYTGNYDEFLATQAAAGTFPDVFMSGNVPNHIILGYAGEITDVAENDPEWQNIPVSLREAITYNGSIYAVPAALNYLGYYANLDLIENTGTLTDFTQLGYTYADWIEAVENATDTTKLDGTSTAGLNHPADLFNWLPSILDSESESPLGIGHAGLAGNEFLYNSQPVKDALAQAKLIMDNGWASESFDNTDPDGEGPLVSDRVARFGANHWVAFNNGSLAFQWDGTWSAQSRADNAVTAGFDVQFIGVPGNKVVGVSDFYGISKTAADVEAAYEVAKWMTFGTDGLNEMFDIIENAVPDTENGEVSLGVSGLPISTVQSIIDLWFKDYPVYGVQEIFEAAAAGDVEVLVEGNKFVPGFITARFTYNTGIDATISRPNANPGSTLSIGDLLWDSQFGSIVYADYMTQELQNLINYEFVKAQLELNEAMQD
;
A
#
# COMPACT_ATOMS: atom_id res chain seq x y z
N MET A 1 -38.37 -76.97 -50.89
CA MET A 1 -39.72 -77.39 -51.33
C MET A 1 -40.09 -78.63 -50.53
N LYS A 2 -41.22 -78.64 -49.80
CA LYS A 2 -42.49 -79.31 -50.16
C LYS A 2 -42.33 -80.81 -50.53
N LYS A 3 -43.10 -81.78 -50.01
CA LYS A 3 -44.12 -81.87 -48.92
C LYS A 3 -44.69 -83.32 -48.94
N ILE A 4 -45.42 -83.77 -47.89
CA ILE A 4 -46.64 -84.66 -47.99
C ILE A 4 -46.39 -86.18 -48.32
N LEU A 5 -47.15 -87.23 -47.89
CA LEU A 5 -48.44 -87.51 -47.17
C LEU A 5 -48.29 -88.97 -46.54
N VAL A 6 -48.78 -89.35 -45.31
CA VAL A 6 -50.10 -90.02 -44.96
C VAL A 6 -50.15 -91.56 -45.25
N LEU A 7 -50.90 -92.50 -44.60
CA LEU A 7 -52.16 -92.52 -43.81
C LEU A 7 -52.27 -93.66 -42.73
N VAL A 8 -53.00 -93.35 -41.65
CA VAL A 8 -53.81 -94.12 -40.64
C VAL A 8 -54.29 -95.58 -40.91
N LEU A 9 -54.38 -96.44 -39.85
CA LEU A 9 -55.54 -97.24 -39.28
C LEU A 9 -55.00 -98.40 -38.37
N VAL A 10 -55.27 -98.64 -37.06
CA VAL A 10 -56.50 -98.74 -36.21
C VAL A 10 -57.29 -100.06 -36.51
N LEU A 11 -57.68 -101.00 -35.61
CA LEU A 11 -58.01 -101.04 -34.14
C LEU A 11 -58.04 -102.50 -33.56
N PHE A 12 -57.72 -102.72 -32.26
CA PHE A 12 -58.21 -103.73 -31.23
C PHE A 12 -58.37 -105.25 -31.60
N THR A 13 -58.49 -106.28 -30.74
CA THR A 13 -58.86 -106.58 -29.31
C THR A 13 -58.30 -108.00 -28.97
N ALA A 14 -58.20 -108.57 -27.74
CA ALA A 14 -58.35 -108.10 -26.33
C ALA A 14 -57.92 -109.19 -25.30
N PHE A 15 -57.28 -108.75 -24.20
CA PHE A 15 -57.45 -109.13 -22.77
C PHE A 15 -57.44 -110.59 -22.22
N GLY A 16 -56.69 -110.78 -21.12
CA GLY A 16 -56.78 -111.94 -20.22
C GLY A 16 -55.71 -111.94 -19.10
N LEU A 17 -56.01 -111.33 -17.95
CA LEU A 17 -55.14 -111.24 -16.75
C LEU A 17 -55.41 -112.39 -15.77
N PHE A 18 -54.36 -112.89 -15.09
CA PHE A 18 -54.42 -113.40 -13.71
C PHE A 18 -53.03 -113.35 -13.06
N ALA A 19 -52.96 -112.89 -11.80
CA ALA A 19 -51.76 -112.89 -10.95
C ALA A 19 -51.58 -114.26 -10.25
N CYS A 20 -50.54 -114.57 -9.46
CA CYS A 20 -49.44 -113.78 -8.88
C CYS A 20 -48.31 -114.73 -8.47
N GLN A 21 -47.04 -114.28 -8.46
CA GLN A 21 -46.08 -114.48 -7.35
C GLN A 21 -44.77 -113.75 -7.67
N ASP A 22 -44.28 -112.94 -6.74
CA ASP A 22 -43.13 -112.05 -6.91
C ASP A 22 -41.78 -112.80 -6.84
N GLU A 23 -40.85 -112.43 -7.71
CA GLU A 23 -39.40 -112.51 -7.49
C GLU A 23 -38.89 -111.06 -7.45
N GLU A 24 -38.24 -110.65 -6.35
CA GLU A 24 -37.65 -109.32 -6.24
C GLU A 24 -36.44 -109.21 -7.17
N GLU A 25 -36.55 -108.39 -8.22
CA GLU A 25 -35.38 -107.89 -8.97
C GLU A 25 -34.43 -107.19 -7.98
N PRO A 26 -33.10 -107.33 -8.12
CA PRO A 26 -32.17 -106.59 -7.27
C PRO A 26 -32.36 -105.09 -7.52
N ILE A 27 -32.63 -104.33 -6.45
CA ILE A 27 -32.63 -102.87 -6.51
C ILE A 27 -31.22 -102.45 -6.92
N VAL A 28 -31.12 -101.82 -8.09
CA VAL A 28 -29.88 -101.19 -8.54
C VAL A 28 -29.94 -99.77 -8.02
N ASP A 29 -29.05 -99.47 -7.08
CA ASP A 29 -28.80 -98.13 -6.54
C ASP A 29 -28.64 -97.14 -7.69
N GLU A 30 -29.42 -96.05 -7.69
CA GLU A 30 -29.26 -95.00 -8.69
C GLU A 30 -28.04 -94.11 -8.34
N ALA A 31 -27.65 -93.21 -9.25
CA ALA A 31 -26.56 -92.28 -8.97
C ALA A 31 -27.14 -90.97 -8.40
N PRO A 32 -26.47 -90.34 -7.41
CA PRO A 32 -26.96 -89.12 -6.78
C PRO A 32 -27.14 -87.97 -7.77
N VAL A 33 -28.18 -87.17 -7.60
CA VAL A 33 -28.49 -86.03 -8.49
C VAL A 33 -28.03 -84.74 -7.83
N ILE A 34 -27.25 -83.93 -8.54
CA ILE A 34 -26.88 -82.56 -8.11
C ILE A 34 -27.80 -81.55 -8.81
N GLU A 35 -28.44 -80.68 -8.03
CA GLU A 35 -29.26 -79.56 -8.50
C GLU A 35 -28.64 -78.21 -8.06
N GLY A 36 -29.05 -77.11 -8.70
CA GLY A 36 -28.60 -75.74 -8.37
C GLY A 36 -27.34 -75.26 -9.13
N LEU A 37 -26.81 -76.05 -10.06
CA LEU A 37 -25.59 -75.73 -10.83
C LEU A 37 -25.82 -74.80 -12.04
N ASP A 38 -26.80 -73.89 -11.96
CA ASP A 38 -26.98 -72.86 -12.98
C ASP A 38 -25.72 -71.97 -13.11
N PRO A 39 -25.30 -71.59 -14.33
CA PRO A 39 -24.18 -70.68 -14.56
C PRO A 39 -24.33 -69.35 -13.80
N ILE A 40 -23.26 -68.93 -13.12
CA ILE A 40 -23.23 -67.65 -12.41
C ILE A 40 -22.28 -66.66 -13.09
N THR A 41 -22.61 -65.37 -12.98
CA THR A 41 -21.77 -64.26 -13.43
C THR A 41 -21.48 -63.40 -12.20
N ILE A 42 -20.21 -63.05 -12.00
CA ILE A 42 -19.74 -62.19 -10.92
C ILE A 42 -18.86 -61.08 -11.51
N LYS A 43 -18.82 -59.92 -10.88
CA LYS A 43 -17.89 -58.84 -11.23
C LYS A 43 -16.49 -59.12 -10.67
N ILE A 44 -15.46 -58.47 -11.21
CA ILE A 44 -14.11 -58.49 -10.62
C ILE A 44 -14.19 -57.98 -9.17
N GLY A 45 -13.51 -58.68 -8.26
CA GLY A 45 -13.52 -58.36 -6.83
C GLY A 45 -14.75 -58.84 -6.04
N GLU A 46 -15.85 -59.19 -6.71
CA GLU A 46 -17.11 -59.59 -6.05
C GLU A 46 -16.93 -60.87 -5.21
N SER A 47 -17.52 -60.87 -4.02
CA SER A 47 -17.56 -62.04 -3.14
C SER A 47 -18.63 -63.03 -3.58
N TYR A 48 -18.26 -64.30 -3.74
CA TYR A 48 -19.16 -65.37 -4.17
C TYR A 48 -19.04 -66.59 -3.25
N ASP A 49 -20.10 -67.38 -3.18
CA ASP A 49 -20.10 -68.72 -2.57
C ASP A 49 -20.45 -69.75 -3.66
N LEU A 50 -19.63 -70.79 -3.79
CA LEU A 50 -19.83 -71.86 -4.76
C LEU A 50 -20.95 -72.82 -4.34
N MET A 51 -21.23 -72.93 -3.04
CA MET A 51 -22.26 -73.83 -2.50
C MET A 51 -23.65 -73.18 -2.41
N ASP A 52 -23.77 -71.87 -2.65
CA ASP A 52 -25.07 -71.20 -2.57
C ASP A 52 -26.05 -71.76 -3.62
N GLY A 53 -27.19 -72.23 -3.11
CA GLY A 53 -28.26 -72.89 -3.87
C GLY A 53 -27.95 -74.30 -4.37
N VAL A 54 -26.78 -74.89 -4.09
CA VAL A 54 -26.40 -76.23 -4.57
C VAL A 54 -26.87 -77.31 -3.59
N THR A 55 -27.50 -78.36 -4.11
CA THR A 55 -27.96 -79.52 -3.32
C THR A 55 -27.66 -80.83 -4.04
N ALA A 56 -27.37 -81.89 -3.29
CA ALA A 56 -27.28 -83.24 -3.85
C ALA A 56 -28.26 -84.17 -3.13
N THR A 57 -29.01 -84.96 -3.90
CA THR A 57 -29.98 -85.91 -3.35
C THR A 57 -29.91 -87.24 -4.07
N ASP A 58 -30.00 -88.31 -3.30
CA ASP A 58 -30.10 -89.69 -3.74
C ASP A 58 -31.42 -90.34 -3.27
N ALA A 59 -31.92 -91.32 -4.03
CA ALA A 59 -33.19 -91.98 -3.74
C ALA A 59 -33.10 -92.99 -2.58
N GLU A 60 -31.92 -93.58 -2.38
CA GLU A 60 -31.65 -94.62 -1.38
C GLU A 60 -30.93 -94.06 -0.13
N ASP A 61 -29.94 -93.17 -0.32
CA ASP A 61 -29.13 -92.57 0.76
C ASP A 61 -29.66 -91.20 1.27
N GLY A 62 -30.49 -90.49 0.49
CA GLY A 62 -31.16 -89.25 0.92
C GLY A 62 -30.42 -87.96 0.57
N ASP A 63 -30.32 -87.00 1.50
CA ASP A 63 -29.62 -85.73 1.27
C ASP A 63 -28.11 -85.93 1.43
N LEU A 64 -27.35 -85.61 0.37
CA LEU A 64 -25.90 -85.74 0.26
C LEU A 64 -25.21 -84.39 0.00
N THR A 65 -25.88 -83.28 0.35
CA THR A 65 -25.41 -81.92 0.04
C THR A 65 -24.10 -81.56 0.77
N ASP A 66 -23.90 -82.05 2.01
CA ASP A 66 -22.68 -81.82 2.79
C ASP A 66 -21.49 -82.69 2.31
N GLU A 67 -21.78 -83.73 1.51
CA GLU A 67 -20.83 -84.69 0.94
C GLU A 67 -20.26 -84.25 -0.42
N ILE A 68 -20.77 -83.14 -0.99
CA ILE A 68 -20.30 -82.58 -2.26
C ILE A 68 -18.84 -82.09 -2.15
N SER A 69 -17.99 -82.51 -3.09
CA SER A 69 -16.63 -82.02 -3.25
C SER A 69 -16.50 -81.18 -4.52
N THR A 70 -15.85 -80.02 -4.43
CA THR A 70 -15.60 -79.14 -5.58
C THR A 70 -14.16 -79.24 -6.08
N GLN A 71 -13.99 -79.28 -7.41
CA GLN A 71 -12.70 -79.28 -8.08
C GLN A 71 -12.62 -78.10 -9.06
N GLY A 72 -11.54 -77.32 -8.94
CA GLY A 72 -11.31 -76.10 -9.72
C GLY A 72 -11.11 -74.89 -8.81
N THR A 73 -10.79 -73.73 -9.40
CA THR A 73 -10.63 -72.46 -8.70
C THR A 73 -11.10 -71.32 -9.61
N VAL A 74 -11.90 -70.39 -9.10
CA VAL A 74 -12.24 -69.14 -9.78
C VAL A 74 -11.28 -68.05 -9.30
N ASP A 75 -10.56 -67.42 -10.23
CA ASP A 75 -9.83 -66.18 -9.95
C ASP A 75 -10.77 -64.99 -10.19
N ASN A 76 -11.36 -64.47 -9.11
CA ASN A 76 -12.25 -63.30 -9.19
C ASN A 76 -11.51 -61.97 -9.40
N GLN A 77 -10.18 -61.97 -9.54
CA GLN A 77 -9.39 -60.78 -9.88
C GLN A 77 -9.14 -60.66 -11.39
N THR A 78 -9.42 -61.72 -12.17
CA THR A 78 -9.15 -61.76 -13.61
C THR A 78 -10.40 -62.06 -14.42
N GLN A 79 -10.76 -61.18 -15.36
CA GLN A 79 -11.87 -61.41 -16.30
C GLN A 79 -11.69 -62.74 -17.05
N GLY A 80 -12.72 -63.59 -17.03
CA GLY A 80 -12.66 -64.89 -17.69
C GLY A 80 -13.83 -65.79 -17.34
N THR A 81 -13.90 -66.96 -17.99
CA THR A 81 -14.86 -68.00 -17.62
C THR A 81 -14.10 -69.17 -17.01
N TYR A 82 -14.52 -69.57 -15.81
CA TYR A 82 -13.94 -70.63 -15.01
C TYR A 82 -14.95 -71.76 -14.89
N THR A 83 -14.48 -73.01 -14.91
CA THR A 83 -15.33 -74.19 -14.72
C THR A 83 -15.00 -74.82 -13.38
N ILE A 84 -16.03 -75.10 -12.58
CA ILE A 84 -15.92 -75.82 -11.31
C ILE A 84 -16.71 -77.13 -11.47
N THR A 85 -16.05 -78.26 -11.21
CA THR A 85 -16.66 -79.59 -11.23
C THR A 85 -17.13 -79.93 -9.81
N TYR A 86 -18.39 -80.32 -9.67
CA TYR A 86 -19.01 -80.76 -8.41
C TYR A 86 -19.13 -82.28 -8.46
N ILE A 87 -18.61 -82.93 -7.43
CA ILE A 87 -18.45 -84.39 -7.37
C ILE A 87 -19.12 -84.87 -6.08
N VAL A 88 -20.12 -85.74 -6.20
CA VAL A 88 -20.77 -86.40 -5.06
C VAL A 88 -20.81 -87.91 -5.29
N MET A 89 -20.66 -88.68 -4.21
CA MET A 89 -20.59 -90.14 -4.25
C MET A 89 -21.45 -90.73 -3.13
N ASP A 90 -22.34 -91.65 -3.49
CA ASP A 90 -23.22 -92.38 -2.56
C ASP A 90 -22.48 -93.50 -1.79
N SER A 91 -23.21 -94.24 -0.95
CA SER A 91 -22.66 -95.35 -0.17
C SER A 91 -22.37 -96.62 -0.98
N ALA A 92 -23.03 -96.84 -2.12
CA ALA A 92 -22.74 -97.92 -3.07
C ALA A 92 -21.52 -97.64 -3.98
N LYS A 93 -21.10 -96.37 -4.04
CA LYS A 93 -20.03 -95.77 -4.84
C LYS A 93 -20.40 -95.47 -6.30
N ASN A 94 -21.65 -95.14 -6.60
CA ASN A 94 -21.89 -94.38 -7.83
C ASN A 94 -21.42 -92.94 -7.60
N VAL A 95 -21.02 -92.28 -8.69
CA VAL A 95 -20.43 -90.94 -8.65
C VAL A 95 -21.10 -90.10 -9.72
N THR A 96 -21.53 -88.91 -9.33
CA THR A 96 -22.03 -87.88 -10.24
C THR A 96 -21.04 -86.73 -10.27
N GLU A 97 -20.61 -86.37 -11.48
CA GLU A 97 -19.74 -85.23 -11.76
C GLU A 97 -20.50 -84.27 -12.68
N GLU A 98 -20.77 -83.05 -12.23
CA GLU A 98 -21.45 -82.01 -13.02
C GLU A 98 -20.66 -80.69 -12.96
N GLU A 99 -20.74 -79.89 -14.03
CA GLU A 99 -19.93 -78.67 -14.19
C GLU A 99 -20.76 -77.39 -14.06
N ARG A 100 -20.30 -76.45 -13.21
CA ARG A 100 -20.81 -75.07 -13.15
C ARG A 100 -19.82 -74.12 -13.81
N THR A 101 -20.30 -73.26 -14.69
CA THR A 101 -19.50 -72.15 -15.23
C THR A 101 -19.68 -70.89 -14.39
N VAL A 102 -18.56 -70.25 -14.04
CA VAL A 102 -18.50 -68.97 -13.35
C VAL A 102 -17.84 -67.96 -14.29
N SER A 103 -18.58 -66.94 -14.71
CA SER A 103 -18.08 -65.88 -15.59
C SER A 103 -17.72 -64.64 -14.77
N VAL A 104 -16.44 -64.30 -14.72
CA VAL A 104 -15.94 -63.05 -14.12
C VAL A 104 -15.95 -61.95 -15.19
N THR A 105 -16.72 -60.89 -14.97
CA THR A 105 -16.83 -59.73 -15.87
C THR A 105 -16.28 -58.46 -15.25
N VAL A 106 -15.89 -57.48 -16.07
CA VAL A 106 -15.51 -56.14 -15.58
C VAL A 106 -16.75 -55.44 -15.00
N GLY A 107 -16.57 -54.70 -13.91
CA GLY A 107 -17.61 -53.89 -13.27
C GLY A 107 -17.93 -52.60 -14.01
N GLU A 108 -18.68 -51.70 -13.37
CA GLU A 108 -18.87 -50.35 -13.88
C GLU A 108 -17.59 -49.50 -13.68
N ALA A 109 -17.52 -48.33 -14.31
CA ALA A 109 -16.39 -47.41 -14.11
C ALA A 109 -16.72 -46.36 -13.03
N PRO A 110 -15.75 -45.89 -12.23
CA PRO A 110 -15.97 -44.92 -11.18
C PRO A 110 -16.68 -43.64 -11.65
N VAL A 111 -17.56 -43.09 -10.80
CA VAL A 111 -18.30 -41.86 -11.07
C VAL A 111 -17.78 -40.72 -10.20
N PHE A 112 -17.41 -39.60 -10.83
CA PHE A 112 -17.04 -38.36 -10.13
C PHE A 112 -18.26 -37.54 -9.69
N SER A 113 -18.10 -36.82 -8.59
CA SER A 113 -18.99 -35.74 -8.15
C SER A 113 -18.17 -34.50 -7.77
N GLY A 114 -18.77 -33.31 -7.86
CA GLY A 114 -18.12 -32.03 -7.52
C GLY A 114 -17.10 -31.50 -8.54
N VAL A 115 -17.02 -32.10 -9.73
CA VAL A 115 -16.09 -31.71 -10.82
C VAL A 115 -16.68 -30.72 -11.83
N ALA A 116 -17.70 -29.94 -11.44
CA ALA A 116 -18.19 -28.85 -12.27
C ALA A 116 -17.18 -27.69 -12.35
N ASP A 117 -17.30 -26.87 -13.40
CA ASP A 117 -16.50 -25.66 -13.59
C ASP A 117 -16.73 -24.66 -12.44
N ARG A 118 -15.72 -23.85 -12.12
CA ARG A 118 -15.80 -22.89 -11.02
C ARG A 118 -15.06 -21.59 -11.32
N THR A 119 -15.66 -20.47 -10.92
CA THR A 119 -14.93 -19.21 -10.73
C THR A 119 -14.20 -19.23 -9.38
N VAL A 120 -13.01 -18.62 -9.36
CA VAL A 120 -12.18 -18.37 -8.18
C VAL A 120 -11.77 -16.91 -8.19
N THR A 121 -11.85 -16.24 -7.05
CA THR A 121 -11.40 -14.85 -6.91
C THR A 121 -9.86 -14.79 -6.99
N PHE A 122 -9.34 -13.78 -7.69
CA PHE A 122 -7.93 -13.42 -7.73
C PHE A 122 -7.28 -13.46 -6.33
N GLU A 123 -6.08 -14.02 -6.25
CA GLU A 123 -5.25 -14.25 -5.05
C GLU A 123 -5.86 -15.11 -3.92
N VAL A 124 -7.15 -15.45 -3.97
CA VAL A 124 -7.77 -16.34 -2.96
C VAL A 124 -7.25 -17.78 -3.11
N PRO A 125 -6.67 -18.38 -2.05
CA PRO A 125 -6.07 -19.72 -2.12
C PRO A 125 -7.05 -20.82 -2.57
N PHE A 126 -6.64 -21.57 -3.60
CA PHE A 126 -7.49 -22.58 -4.24
C PHE A 126 -6.99 -24.01 -4.01
N ASN A 127 -7.84 -24.86 -3.42
CA ASN A 127 -7.58 -26.30 -3.29
C ASN A 127 -8.33 -27.09 -4.39
N PRO A 128 -7.63 -27.78 -5.31
CA PRO A 128 -8.27 -28.46 -6.43
C PRO A 128 -9.15 -29.65 -6.01
N LEU A 129 -8.91 -30.28 -4.85
CA LEU A 129 -9.69 -31.44 -4.36
C LEU A 129 -10.89 -31.05 -3.48
N ASN A 130 -11.05 -29.76 -3.13
CA ASN A 130 -12.13 -29.34 -2.24
C ASN A 130 -13.50 -29.53 -2.91
N GLY A 131 -14.35 -30.36 -2.29
CA GLY A 131 -15.69 -30.70 -2.76
C GLY A 131 -15.74 -31.77 -3.85
N VAL A 132 -14.60 -32.32 -4.27
CA VAL A 132 -14.51 -33.39 -5.28
C VAL A 132 -14.55 -34.76 -4.62
N SER A 133 -15.35 -35.68 -5.14
CA SER A 133 -15.38 -37.08 -4.72
C SER A 133 -15.49 -38.03 -5.91
N ALA A 134 -15.14 -39.29 -5.68
CA ALA A 134 -15.31 -40.39 -6.62
C ALA A 134 -15.88 -41.59 -5.89
N THR A 135 -16.87 -42.25 -6.50
CA THR A 135 -17.49 -43.45 -5.97
C THR A 135 -17.70 -44.49 -7.06
N ASP A 136 -17.61 -45.75 -6.68
CA ASP A 136 -17.84 -46.91 -7.51
C ASP A 136 -18.85 -47.87 -6.85
N GLU A 137 -19.53 -48.73 -7.63
CA GLU A 137 -20.51 -49.68 -7.12
C GLU A 137 -19.86 -50.86 -6.36
N GLU A 138 -18.69 -51.31 -6.83
CA GLU A 138 -17.95 -52.46 -6.30
C GLU A 138 -16.95 -52.02 -5.21
N ASP A 139 -16.16 -50.98 -5.47
CA ASP A 139 -15.10 -50.47 -4.58
C ASP A 139 -15.57 -49.41 -3.56
N GLY A 140 -16.79 -48.87 -3.71
CA GLY A 140 -17.35 -47.88 -2.80
C GLY A 140 -16.72 -46.49 -2.94
N ASN A 141 -15.98 -46.00 -1.93
CA ASN A 141 -15.48 -44.61 -1.93
C ASN A 141 -14.01 -44.51 -2.35
N LEU A 142 -13.80 -44.12 -3.61
CA LEU A 142 -12.49 -43.96 -4.24
C LEU A 142 -11.90 -42.54 -4.13
N THR A 143 -12.50 -41.64 -3.35
CA THR A 143 -12.10 -40.22 -3.27
C THR A 143 -10.62 -40.01 -2.91
N ALA A 144 -10.02 -40.90 -2.11
CA ALA A 144 -8.60 -40.83 -1.75
C ALA A 144 -7.64 -41.24 -2.89
N MET A 145 -8.14 -41.89 -3.94
CA MET A 145 -7.36 -42.35 -5.10
C MET A 145 -7.41 -41.37 -6.28
N ILE A 146 -8.11 -40.23 -6.13
CA ILE A 146 -8.21 -39.21 -7.17
C ILE A 146 -6.86 -38.56 -7.42
N THR A 147 -6.40 -38.65 -8.67
CA THR A 147 -5.25 -37.90 -9.18
C THR A 147 -5.73 -36.65 -9.91
N VAL A 148 -4.97 -35.56 -9.80
CA VAL A 148 -5.27 -34.29 -10.48
C VAL A 148 -4.04 -33.82 -11.24
N THR A 149 -4.25 -33.38 -12.48
CA THR A 149 -3.21 -32.79 -13.33
C THR A 149 -3.66 -31.43 -13.87
N GLY A 150 -2.67 -30.58 -14.19
CA GLY A 150 -2.89 -29.14 -14.41
C GLY A 150 -2.61 -28.33 -13.14
N THR A 151 -2.49 -27.01 -13.30
CA THR A 151 -2.19 -26.05 -12.23
C THR A 151 -2.99 -24.78 -12.45
N VAL A 152 -3.55 -24.23 -11.37
CA VAL A 152 -4.21 -22.91 -11.36
C VAL A 152 -3.25 -21.92 -10.70
N ASN A 153 -2.97 -20.80 -11.36
CA ASN A 153 -2.28 -19.68 -10.73
C ASN A 153 -3.31 -18.62 -10.32
N VAL A 154 -3.60 -18.50 -9.03
CA VAL A 154 -4.60 -17.54 -8.53
C VAL A 154 -4.14 -16.09 -8.61
N ALA A 155 -2.82 -15.84 -8.74
CA ALA A 155 -2.25 -14.51 -8.96
C ALA A 155 -2.23 -14.09 -10.45
N VAL A 156 -2.93 -14.81 -11.33
CA VAL A 156 -3.11 -14.43 -12.75
C VAL A 156 -4.54 -14.75 -13.19
N VAL A 157 -5.31 -13.71 -13.51
CA VAL A 157 -6.66 -13.81 -14.09
C VAL A 157 -6.65 -14.59 -15.40
N GLY A 158 -7.65 -15.45 -15.61
CA GLY A 158 -7.77 -16.31 -16.79
C GLY A 158 -8.34 -17.70 -16.51
N THR A 159 -8.51 -18.49 -17.56
CA THR A 159 -9.10 -19.84 -17.48
C THR A 159 -8.03 -20.94 -17.49
N TYR A 160 -8.11 -21.86 -16.53
CA TYR A 160 -7.20 -22.96 -16.29
C TYR A 160 -7.94 -24.30 -16.36
N THR A 161 -7.45 -25.26 -17.13
CA THR A 161 -8.04 -26.61 -17.18
C THR A 161 -7.37 -27.52 -16.15
N LEU A 162 -8.17 -28.17 -15.31
CA LEU A 162 -7.74 -29.27 -14.45
C LEU A 162 -8.34 -30.60 -14.94
N THR A 163 -7.54 -31.65 -14.92
CA THR A 163 -7.96 -33.01 -15.30
C THR A 163 -7.88 -33.95 -14.11
N TYR A 164 -9.01 -34.53 -13.74
CA TYR A 164 -9.19 -35.49 -12.66
C TYR A 164 -9.18 -36.89 -13.24
N SER A 165 -8.48 -37.83 -12.62
CA SER A 165 -8.47 -39.23 -13.02
C SER A 165 -8.48 -40.15 -11.80
N VAL A 166 -9.28 -41.21 -11.85
CA VAL A 166 -9.37 -42.23 -10.79
C VAL A 166 -9.48 -43.60 -11.45
N GLU A 167 -8.86 -44.60 -10.84
CA GLU A 167 -8.84 -46.01 -11.26
C GLU A 167 -9.43 -46.86 -10.14
N ASP A 168 -10.27 -47.83 -10.48
CA ASP A 168 -10.83 -48.81 -9.53
C ASP A 168 -9.93 -50.05 -9.36
N SER A 169 -10.35 -51.05 -8.59
CA SER A 169 -9.61 -52.30 -8.41
C SER A 169 -9.62 -53.21 -9.64
N ALA A 170 -10.57 -53.02 -10.56
CA ALA A 170 -10.71 -53.76 -11.82
C ALA A 170 -9.89 -53.17 -12.99
N GLY A 171 -9.30 -51.98 -12.81
CA GLY A 171 -8.53 -51.24 -13.82
C GLY A 171 -9.37 -50.35 -14.74
N ASN A 172 -10.63 -50.04 -14.40
CA ASN A 172 -11.40 -49.03 -15.11
C ASN A 172 -10.92 -47.64 -14.71
N VAL A 173 -10.56 -46.81 -15.69
CA VAL A 173 -10.13 -45.43 -15.48
C VAL A 173 -11.20 -44.46 -15.94
N THR A 174 -11.71 -43.64 -15.02
CA THR A 174 -12.56 -42.49 -15.37
C THR A 174 -11.73 -41.22 -15.32
N THR A 175 -11.87 -40.37 -16.35
CA THR A 175 -11.21 -39.06 -16.44
C THR A 175 -12.25 -37.97 -16.72
N VAL A 176 -12.21 -36.88 -15.95
CA VAL A 176 -13.08 -35.70 -16.15
C VAL A 176 -12.26 -34.42 -16.07
N THR A 177 -12.51 -33.48 -16.98
CA THR A 177 -11.93 -32.13 -16.97
C THR A 177 -12.89 -31.13 -16.34
N ARG A 178 -12.35 -30.11 -15.66
CA ARG A 178 -13.09 -28.89 -15.31
C ARG A 178 -12.29 -27.64 -15.64
N GLU A 179 -12.98 -26.57 -15.98
CA GLU A 179 -12.41 -25.24 -16.14
C GLU A 179 -12.49 -24.46 -14.83
N ILE A 180 -11.39 -23.80 -14.49
CA ILE A 180 -11.27 -22.88 -13.37
C ILE A 180 -10.98 -21.50 -13.92
N THR A 181 -11.92 -20.59 -13.78
CA THR A 181 -11.74 -19.20 -14.20
C THR A 181 -11.35 -18.36 -12.99
N VAL A 182 -10.15 -17.77 -13.02
CA VAL A 182 -9.71 -16.79 -12.05
C VAL A 182 -10.17 -15.41 -12.54
N GLU A 183 -10.96 -14.72 -11.74
CA GLU A 183 -11.54 -13.39 -12.01
C GLU A 183 -11.27 -12.45 -10.83
N TYR A 184 -11.24 -11.14 -11.06
CA TYR A 184 -11.16 -10.16 -9.97
C TYR A 184 -12.41 -10.23 -9.06
N GLY A 185 -12.23 -9.87 -7.79
CA GLY A 185 -13.33 -9.75 -6.83
C GLY A 185 -13.99 -8.37 -6.88
N ASP A 186 -14.73 -8.04 -5.83
CA ASP A 186 -15.04 -6.64 -5.53
C ASP A 186 -13.73 -5.91 -5.18
N LYS A 187 -13.59 -4.64 -5.57
CA LYS A 187 -12.39 -3.84 -5.28
C LYS A 187 -12.23 -3.61 -3.77
N THR A 188 -11.00 -3.67 -3.26
CA THR A 188 -10.66 -3.18 -1.92
C THR A 188 -10.85 -1.66 -1.90
N VAL A 189 -11.73 -1.16 -1.03
CA VAL A 189 -11.94 0.28 -0.87
C VAL A 189 -10.90 0.83 0.10
N VAL A 190 -10.13 1.83 -0.35
CA VAL A 190 -9.14 2.57 0.46
C VAL A 190 -9.64 3.99 0.65
N THR A 191 -9.87 4.39 1.90
CA THR A 191 -10.33 5.75 2.21
C THR A 191 -9.14 6.73 2.30
N PHE A 192 -9.22 7.83 1.55
CA PHE A 192 -8.11 8.78 1.39
C PHE A 192 -8.50 10.19 1.84
N ALA A 193 -7.70 10.80 2.73
CA ALA A 193 -7.88 12.17 3.20
C ALA A 193 -6.60 13.01 2.99
N SER A 194 -6.75 14.22 2.44
CA SER A 194 -5.63 15.15 2.31
C SER A 194 -6.09 16.59 2.17
N TRP A 195 -5.35 17.52 2.78
CA TRP A 195 -5.57 18.96 2.57
C TRP A 195 -5.31 19.43 1.13
N ASN A 196 -4.64 18.61 0.31
CA ASN A 196 -4.37 18.91 -1.10
C ASN A 196 -5.55 18.59 -2.04
N LEU A 197 -6.63 17.96 -1.56
CA LEU A 197 -7.79 17.57 -2.40
C LEU A 197 -8.60 18.75 -2.96
N GLY A 198 -8.56 19.91 -2.29
CA GLY A 198 -9.47 21.01 -2.61
C GLY A 198 -10.95 20.61 -2.48
N THR A 199 -11.86 21.39 -3.07
CA THR A 199 -13.29 21.03 -3.18
C THR A 199 -13.57 20.22 -4.44
N GLU A 200 -14.70 19.53 -4.49
CA GLU A 200 -15.15 18.78 -5.67
C GLU A 200 -15.24 19.67 -6.91
N GLU A 201 -15.77 20.89 -6.76
CA GLU A 201 -15.92 21.86 -7.86
C GLU A 201 -14.59 22.44 -8.38
N GLN A 202 -13.52 22.38 -7.58
CA GLN A 202 -12.18 22.77 -8.04
C GLN A 202 -11.55 21.72 -8.95
N ASN A 203 -11.99 20.45 -8.86
CA ASN A 203 -11.50 19.29 -9.61
C ASN A 203 -10.00 19.37 -9.95
N ASN A 204 -9.18 19.52 -8.91
CA ASN A 204 -7.76 19.79 -9.03
C ASN A 204 -6.96 18.53 -9.43
N LEU A 205 -5.64 18.68 -9.59
CA LEU A 205 -4.75 17.59 -10.01
C LEU A 205 -4.85 16.34 -9.10
N TYR A 206 -5.05 16.51 -7.78
CA TYR A 206 -5.15 15.38 -6.86
C TYR A 206 -6.43 14.57 -7.07
N ARG A 207 -7.57 15.23 -7.32
CA ARG A 207 -8.83 14.53 -7.64
C ARG A 207 -8.74 13.80 -8.97
N ARG A 208 -8.20 14.43 -10.02
CA ARG A 208 -8.03 13.79 -11.34
C ARG A 208 -7.10 12.57 -11.30
N ARG A 209 -6.04 12.59 -10.47
CA ARG A 209 -5.16 11.42 -10.25
C ARG A 209 -5.87 10.27 -9.51
N ILE A 210 -6.81 10.59 -8.62
CA ILE A 210 -7.65 9.60 -7.94
C ILE A 210 -8.66 8.98 -8.91
N ASP A 211 -9.30 9.80 -9.75
CA ASP A 211 -10.21 9.33 -10.80
C ASP A 211 -9.48 8.40 -11.79
N ALA A 212 -8.29 8.79 -12.24
CA ALA A 212 -7.46 7.97 -13.14
C ALA A 212 -7.05 6.63 -12.50
N PHE A 213 -6.66 6.61 -11.22
CA PHE A 213 -6.41 5.37 -10.50
C PHE A 213 -7.65 4.47 -10.46
N ASN A 214 -8.81 5.05 -10.14
CA ASN A 214 -10.08 4.31 -10.03
C ASN A 214 -10.56 3.73 -11.36
N GLU A 215 -10.24 4.36 -12.49
CA GLU A 215 -10.49 3.85 -13.84
C GLU A 215 -9.51 2.74 -14.25
N GLN A 216 -8.23 2.85 -13.88
CA GLN A 216 -7.17 1.91 -14.29
C GLN A 216 -7.05 0.67 -13.39
N SER A 217 -7.34 0.80 -12.10
CA SER A 217 -7.20 -0.25 -11.09
C SER A 217 -8.36 -1.24 -11.16
N GLU A 218 -8.06 -2.54 -11.29
CA GLU A 218 -9.06 -3.62 -11.25
C GLU A 218 -9.29 -4.18 -9.83
N THR A 219 -8.44 -3.83 -8.85
CA THR A 219 -8.42 -4.46 -7.51
C THR A 219 -8.65 -3.47 -6.37
N ILE A 220 -8.40 -2.18 -6.55
CA ILE A 220 -8.49 -1.14 -5.50
C ILE A 220 -9.35 0.04 -5.98
N GLU A 221 -10.20 0.58 -5.11
CA GLU A 221 -10.96 1.82 -5.31
C GLU A 221 -10.62 2.84 -4.21
N ILE A 222 -10.12 4.01 -4.59
CA ILE A 222 -9.89 5.14 -3.67
C ILE A 222 -11.21 5.86 -3.43
N GLN A 223 -11.63 5.92 -2.17
CA GLN A 223 -12.76 6.75 -1.73
C GLN A 223 -12.25 8.00 -1.01
N ILE A 224 -12.55 9.18 -1.55
CA ILE A 224 -12.22 10.45 -0.89
C ILE A 224 -13.02 10.63 0.40
N VAL A 225 -12.33 10.99 1.48
CA VAL A 225 -12.92 11.49 2.72
C VAL A 225 -12.79 13.01 2.74
N GLU A 226 -13.89 13.69 2.45
CA GLU A 226 -13.97 15.16 2.46
C GLU A 226 -13.70 15.73 3.86
N TYR A 227 -12.89 16.79 3.93
CA TYR A 227 -12.60 17.52 5.16
C TYR A 227 -13.03 18.99 5.03
N THR A 228 -13.32 19.64 6.16
CA THR A 228 -13.54 21.09 6.23
C THR A 228 -13.01 21.64 7.55
N GLY A 229 -12.58 22.90 7.58
CA GLY A 229 -12.05 23.53 8.78
C GLY A 229 -10.62 23.11 9.09
N ASN A 230 -10.30 22.95 10.37
CA ASN A 230 -8.98 22.51 10.82
C ASN A 230 -8.79 21.01 10.57
N TYR A 231 -7.66 20.65 9.96
CA TYR A 231 -7.40 19.27 9.52
C TYR A 231 -7.07 18.32 10.69
N ASP A 232 -6.40 18.78 11.73
CA ASP A 232 -6.08 17.97 12.92
C ASP A 232 -7.35 17.70 13.75
N GLU A 233 -8.24 18.69 13.89
CA GLU A 233 -9.57 18.53 14.49
C GLU A 233 -10.45 17.54 13.70
N PHE A 234 -10.34 17.56 12.37
CA PHE A 234 -10.98 16.58 11.49
C PHE A 234 -10.44 15.17 11.74
N LEU A 235 -9.13 14.95 11.71
CA LEU A 235 -8.52 13.64 12.00
C LEU A 235 -8.91 13.12 13.39
N ALA A 236 -8.87 13.97 14.41
CA ALA A 236 -9.29 13.61 15.77
C ALA A 236 -10.78 13.22 15.84
N THR A 237 -11.63 13.88 15.06
CA THR A 237 -13.06 13.55 14.94
C THR A 237 -13.26 12.19 14.26
N GLN A 238 -12.57 11.92 13.15
CA GLN A 238 -12.62 10.63 12.47
C GLN A 238 -12.13 9.47 13.36
N ALA A 239 -11.07 9.70 14.15
CA ALA A 239 -10.55 8.72 15.09
C ALA A 239 -11.57 8.42 16.20
N ALA A 240 -12.18 9.46 16.79
CA ALA A 240 -13.20 9.31 17.82
C ALA A 240 -14.49 8.63 17.31
N ALA A 241 -14.78 8.74 16.01
CA ALA A 241 -15.92 8.09 15.35
C ALA A 241 -15.65 6.62 14.95
N GLY A 242 -14.38 6.17 14.95
CA GLY A 242 -14.00 4.86 14.40
C GLY A 242 -14.09 4.80 12.87
N THR A 243 -13.96 5.94 12.20
CA THR A 243 -14.00 6.10 10.74
C THR A 243 -12.74 6.80 10.24
N PHE A 244 -11.59 6.45 10.82
CA PHE A 244 -10.31 7.06 10.47
C PHE A 244 -9.90 6.65 9.04
N PRO A 245 -9.48 7.59 8.17
CA PRO A 245 -9.08 7.30 6.80
C PRO A 245 -7.89 6.33 6.74
N ASP A 246 -7.90 5.39 5.80
CA ASP A 246 -6.84 4.39 5.59
C ASP A 246 -5.51 5.05 5.16
N VAL A 247 -5.58 6.09 4.33
CA VAL A 247 -4.45 6.93 3.92
C VAL A 247 -4.78 8.39 4.24
N PHE A 248 -3.87 9.07 4.94
CA PHE A 248 -4.11 10.44 5.38
C PHE A 248 -2.85 11.31 5.29
N MET A 249 -3.00 12.57 4.92
CA MET A 249 -1.88 13.51 4.96
C MET A 249 -1.48 13.79 6.42
N SER A 250 -0.19 13.74 6.73
CA SER A 250 0.35 13.77 8.10
C SER A 250 1.08 15.08 8.37
N GLY A 251 0.47 15.95 9.19
CA GLY A 251 1.08 17.21 9.65
C GLY A 251 2.22 17.03 10.66
N ASN A 252 2.28 15.88 11.35
CA ASN A 252 3.40 15.51 12.21
C ASN A 252 3.40 13.98 12.41
N VAL A 253 4.33 13.28 11.76
CA VAL A 253 4.41 11.80 11.78
C VAL A 253 4.61 11.26 13.21
N PRO A 254 5.56 11.77 14.05
CA PRO A 254 5.71 11.33 15.43
C PRO A 254 4.43 11.44 16.26
N ASN A 255 3.72 12.56 16.18
CA ASN A 255 2.48 12.78 16.91
C ASN A 255 1.38 11.81 16.45
N HIS A 256 1.30 11.52 15.15
CA HIS A 256 0.35 10.54 14.63
C HIS A 256 0.70 9.09 14.99
N ILE A 257 1.97 8.76 15.24
CA ILE A 257 2.33 7.46 15.86
C ILE A 257 1.90 7.46 17.33
N ILE A 258 2.22 8.51 18.10
CA ILE A 258 1.86 8.63 19.54
C ILE A 258 0.34 8.57 19.77
N LEU A 259 -0.46 9.15 18.87
CA LEU A 259 -1.93 9.10 18.91
C LEU A 259 -2.52 7.77 18.42
N GLY A 260 -1.69 6.83 17.93
CA GLY A 260 -2.12 5.55 17.37
C GLY A 260 -2.82 5.68 16.01
N TYR A 261 -2.60 6.77 15.29
CA TYR A 261 -3.17 7.01 13.97
C TYR A 261 -2.33 6.37 12.86
N ALA A 262 -1.01 6.58 12.87
CA ALA A 262 -0.09 6.01 11.89
C ALA A 262 0.34 4.58 12.28
N GLY A 263 0.28 3.65 11.32
CA GLY A 263 0.80 2.30 11.43
C GLY A 263 2.24 2.16 10.93
N GLU A 264 2.89 1.05 11.29
CA GLU A 264 4.17 0.65 10.70
C GLU A 264 3.92 0.07 9.29
N ILE A 265 4.79 0.42 8.35
CA ILE A 265 4.71 0.06 6.92
C ILE A 265 6.03 -0.56 6.41
N THR A 266 6.92 -1.00 7.30
CA THR A 266 8.26 -1.48 6.97
C THR A 266 8.24 -2.62 5.95
N ASP A 267 7.44 -3.67 6.19
CA ASP A 267 7.39 -4.83 5.31
C ASP A 267 6.90 -4.47 3.89
N VAL A 268 5.89 -3.61 3.74
CA VAL A 268 5.39 -3.21 2.40
C VAL A 268 6.39 -2.30 1.68
N ALA A 269 7.03 -1.37 2.41
CA ALA A 269 8.00 -0.44 1.84
C ALA A 269 9.34 -1.11 1.47
N GLU A 270 9.84 -2.06 2.25
CA GLU A 270 11.07 -2.79 1.92
C GLU A 270 10.88 -3.80 0.78
N ASN A 271 9.66 -4.28 0.54
CA ASN A 271 9.34 -5.16 -0.59
C ASN A 271 9.05 -4.40 -1.90
N ASP A 272 8.75 -3.09 -1.87
CA ASP A 272 8.54 -2.29 -3.09
C ASP A 272 9.87 -2.00 -3.82
N PRO A 273 10.08 -2.51 -5.05
CA PRO A 273 11.26 -2.22 -5.86
C PRO A 273 11.36 -0.77 -6.35
N GLU A 274 10.39 0.11 -6.04
CA GLU A 274 10.48 1.56 -6.28
C GLU A 274 10.84 2.37 -5.04
N TRP A 275 10.81 1.80 -3.84
CA TRP A 275 11.10 2.53 -2.60
C TRP A 275 12.52 3.15 -2.60
N GLN A 276 13.51 2.50 -3.21
CA GLN A 276 14.86 3.09 -3.30
C GLN A 276 14.94 4.32 -4.22
N ASN A 277 13.91 4.59 -5.02
CA ASN A 277 13.84 5.79 -5.88
C ASN A 277 13.49 7.05 -5.07
N ILE A 278 13.19 6.94 -3.78
CA ILE A 278 13.00 8.10 -2.89
C ILE A 278 14.36 8.53 -2.31
N PRO A 279 14.69 9.84 -2.28
CA PRO A 279 15.87 10.37 -1.61
C PRO A 279 16.09 9.79 -0.22
N VAL A 280 17.35 9.41 0.06
CA VAL A 280 17.75 8.74 1.32
C VAL A 280 17.30 9.54 2.53
N SER A 281 17.51 10.85 2.54
CA SER A 281 17.13 11.75 3.63
C SER A 281 15.62 11.74 3.94
N LEU A 282 14.76 11.57 2.93
CA LEU A 282 13.30 11.50 3.14
C LEU A 282 12.88 10.15 3.71
N ARG A 283 13.54 9.06 3.33
CA ARG A 283 13.29 7.73 3.92
C ARG A 283 13.82 7.65 5.34
N GLU A 284 15.00 8.20 5.61
CA GLU A 284 15.57 8.30 6.96
C GLU A 284 14.70 9.17 7.88
N ALA A 285 14.14 10.28 7.38
CA ALA A 285 13.28 11.17 8.16
C ALA A 285 12.07 10.48 8.81
N ILE A 286 11.49 9.47 8.16
CA ILE A 286 10.30 8.74 8.65
C ILE A 286 10.60 7.33 9.17
N THR A 287 11.90 7.02 9.35
CA THR A 287 12.37 5.74 9.90
C THR A 287 12.79 5.92 11.35
N TYR A 288 12.04 5.33 12.29
CA TYR A 288 12.31 5.41 13.72
C TYR A 288 12.69 4.03 14.25
N ASN A 289 13.85 3.90 14.89
CA ASN A 289 14.42 2.63 15.38
C ASN A 289 14.55 1.50 14.32
N GLY A 290 14.50 1.83 13.04
CA GLY A 290 14.54 0.87 11.92
C GLY A 290 13.17 0.57 11.31
N SER A 291 12.08 1.04 11.91
CA SER A 291 10.71 0.87 11.41
C SER A 291 10.23 2.12 10.66
N ILE A 292 9.52 1.90 9.56
CA ILE A 292 9.04 2.92 8.62
C ILE A 292 7.56 3.22 8.93
N TYR A 293 7.17 4.48 9.07
CA TYR A 293 5.81 4.86 9.52
C TYR A 293 5.04 5.81 8.60
N ALA A 294 5.62 6.25 7.48
CA ALA A 294 4.96 7.14 6.53
C ALA A 294 5.59 7.09 5.14
N VAL A 295 4.83 7.51 4.13
CA VAL A 295 5.28 7.65 2.74
C VAL A 295 5.55 9.12 2.43
N PRO A 296 6.77 9.51 2.00
CA PRO A 296 7.05 10.89 1.56
C PRO A 296 6.14 11.35 0.42
N ALA A 297 5.45 12.49 0.63
CA ALA A 297 4.35 12.97 -0.20
C ALA A 297 4.57 14.32 -0.88
N ALA A 298 5.53 15.12 -0.40
CA ALA A 298 6.06 16.27 -1.13
C ALA A 298 7.52 16.50 -0.76
N LEU A 299 8.31 17.05 -1.69
CA LEU A 299 9.60 17.66 -1.42
C LEU A 299 9.56 19.12 -1.87
N ASN A 300 10.04 20.01 -1.02
CA ASN A 300 10.12 21.44 -1.28
C ASN A 300 11.41 22.02 -0.70
N TYR A 301 11.89 23.09 -1.32
CA TYR A 301 13.00 23.89 -0.81
C TYR A 301 12.53 25.29 -0.45
N LEU A 302 12.91 25.74 0.74
CA LEU A 302 12.80 27.11 1.24
C LEU A 302 14.13 27.84 1.04
N GLY A 303 14.05 29.07 0.55
CA GLY A 303 15.21 29.90 0.24
C GLY A 303 14.80 31.28 -0.28
N TYR A 304 15.75 32.00 -0.84
CA TYR A 304 15.49 33.30 -1.45
C TYR A 304 15.25 33.18 -2.96
N TYR A 305 14.20 33.85 -3.43
CA TYR A 305 14.04 34.27 -4.81
C TYR A 305 14.65 35.67 -4.96
N ALA A 306 15.67 35.80 -5.81
CA ALA A 306 16.37 37.04 -6.07
C ALA A 306 15.75 37.78 -7.27
N ASN A 307 15.52 39.08 -7.13
CA ASN A 307 15.21 40.01 -8.21
C ASN A 307 16.54 40.57 -8.74
N LEU A 308 17.03 39.97 -9.83
CA LEU A 308 18.38 40.21 -10.35
C LEU A 308 18.53 41.66 -10.83
N ASP A 309 17.56 42.19 -11.60
CA ASP A 309 17.53 43.59 -12.04
C ASP A 309 17.71 44.57 -10.87
N LEU A 310 16.95 44.40 -9.78
CA LEU A 310 17.03 45.31 -8.64
C LEU A 310 18.42 45.26 -7.99
N ILE A 311 18.99 44.05 -7.82
CA ILE A 311 20.33 43.86 -7.24
C ILE A 311 21.41 44.46 -8.13
N GLU A 312 21.41 44.17 -9.44
CA GLU A 312 22.39 44.69 -10.39
C GLU A 312 22.36 46.23 -10.50
N ASN A 313 21.16 46.82 -10.46
CA ASN A 313 20.98 48.28 -10.52
C ASN A 313 21.60 49.03 -9.30
N THR A 314 21.92 48.33 -8.21
CA THR A 314 22.68 48.92 -7.08
C THR A 314 24.18 49.07 -7.36
N GLY A 315 24.72 48.32 -8.33
CA GLY A 315 26.15 48.16 -8.55
C GLY A 315 26.81 47.05 -7.70
N THR A 316 26.01 46.20 -7.05
CA THR A 316 26.49 44.98 -6.39
C THR A 316 27.25 44.09 -7.38
N LEU A 317 28.40 43.55 -6.97
CA LEU A 317 29.32 42.80 -7.84
C LEU A 317 29.16 41.27 -7.75
N THR A 318 28.42 40.79 -6.75
CA THR A 318 28.18 39.36 -6.52
C THR A 318 27.20 38.81 -7.54
N ASP A 319 27.61 37.74 -8.23
CA ASP A 319 26.76 37.00 -9.15
C ASP A 319 25.95 35.95 -8.39
N PHE A 320 24.73 36.30 -8.01
CA PHE A 320 23.80 35.39 -7.32
C PHE A 320 23.22 34.30 -8.24
N THR A 321 23.53 34.30 -9.53
CA THR A 321 23.15 33.17 -10.41
C THR A 321 24.00 31.93 -10.17
N GLN A 322 25.12 32.07 -9.45
CA GLN A 322 26.11 31.03 -9.18
C GLN A 322 26.12 30.63 -7.70
N LEU A 323 26.42 29.35 -7.44
CA LEU A 323 26.71 28.87 -6.08
C LEU A 323 28.02 29.46 -5.54
N GLY A 324 28.15 29.50 -4.21
CA GLY A 324 29.38 29.88 -3.50
C GLY A 324 29.36 31.28 -2.88
N TYR A 325 28.25 32.01 -2.95
CA TYR A 325 28.10 33.31 -2.29
C TYR A 325 28.03 33.16 -0.76
N THR A 326 28.70 34.07 -0.03
CA THR A 326 28.78 34.06 1.43
C THR A 326 27.67 34.89 2.07
N TYR A 327 27.49 34.75 3.39
CA TYR A 327 26.58 35.64 4.13
C TYR A 327 26.98 37.12 4.01
N ALA A 328 28.28 37.41 3.94
CA ALA A 328 28.79 38.77 3.75
C ALA A 328 28.40 39.35 2.39
N ASP A 329 28.52 38.57 1.31
CA ASP A 329 28.12 39.01 -0.04
C ASP A 329 26.61 39.27 -0.12
N TRP A 330 25.81 38.42 0.53
CA TRP A 330 24.35 38.52 0.56
C TRP A 330 23.84 39.71 1.39
N ILE A 331 24.40 39.93 2.59
CA ILE A 331 23.96 41.05 3.45
C ILE A 331 24.38 42.41 2.88
N GLU A 332 25.51 42.49 2.15
CA GLU A 332 25.89 43.70 1.38
C GLU A 332 24.85 44.00 0.29
N ALA A 333 24.38 42.98 -0.44
CA ALA A 333 23.33 43.15 -1.45
C ALA A 333 21.99 43.60 -0.84
N VAL A 334 21.62 43.05 0.34
CA VAL A 334 20.43 43.47 1.12
C VAL A 334 20.52 44.95 1.52
N GLU A 335 21.66 45.41 2.04
CA GLU A 335 21.89 46.82 2.36
C GLU A 335 21.81 47.69 1.10
N ASN A 336 22.55 47.34 0.05
CA ASN A 336 22.64 48.10 -1.20
C ASN A 336 21.29 48.25 -1.93
N ALA A 337 20.42 47.25 -1.89
CA ALA A 337 19.10 47.29 -2.54
C ALA A 337 18.03 48.04 -1.73
N THR A 338 18.33 48.40 -0.48
CA THR A 338 17.38 49.12 0.37
C THR A 338 17.39 50.62 0.11
N ASP A 339 16.27 51.15 -0.39
CA ASP A 339 15.95 52.58 -0.32
C ASP A 339 14.51 52.75 0.20
N THR A 340 14.40 52.65 1.52
CA THR A 340 13.18 52.88 2.29
C THR A 340 13.02 54.35 2.68
N THR A 341 13.58 55.29 1.92
CA THR A 341 13.39 56.73 2.17
C THR A 341 12.19 57.33 1.43
N LYS A 342 11.68 56.66 0.39
CA LYS A 342 10.63 57.17 -0.51
C LYS A 342 9.21 56.96 0.04
N LEU A 343 8.38 58.00 0.03
CA LEU A 343 7.00 58.00 0.54
C LEU A 343 5.95 58.21 -0.59
N ASP A 344 6.24 57.66 -1.77
CA ASP A 344 5.43 57.76 -3.00
C ASP A 344 5.05 56.39 -3.60
N GLY A 345 5.24 55.31 -2.84
CA GLY A 345 5.03 53.93 -3.28
C GLY A 345 6.21 53.29 -4.01
N THR A 346 7.37 53.95 -4.09
CA THR A 346 8.57 53.45 -4.81
C THR A 346 9.76 53.12 -3.89
N SER A 347 9.52 52.91 -2.60
CA SER A 347 10.57 52.39 -1.69
C SER A 347 10.97 50.97 -2.11
N THR A 348 12.25 50.66 -2.00
CA THR A 348 12.77 49.28 -2.18
C THR A 348 13.27 48.75 -0.83
N ALA A 349 13.03 47.47 -0.56
CA ALA A 349 13.57 46.76 0.59
C ALA A 349 14.52 45.64 0.13
N GLY A 350 15.55 45.37 0.94
CA GLY A 350 16.51 44.31 0.64
C GLY A 350 15.89 42.92 0.76
N LEU A 351 15.01 42.69 1.75
CA LEU A 351 14.37 41.39 1.96
C LEU A 351 12.99 41.47 2.64
N ASN A 352 12.29 40.34 2.66
CA ASN A 352 11.20 40.06 3.58
C ASN A 352 11.56 38.89 4.53
N HIS A 353 10.66 38.57 5.46
CA HIS A 353 10.81 37.55 6.50
C HIS A 353 12.19 37.55 7.21
N PRO A 354 12.63 38.68 7.80
CA PRO A 354 13.89 38.71 8.54
C PRO A 354 13.89 37.78 9.76
N ALA A 355 12.71 37.40 10.26
CA ALA A 355 12.55 36.42 11.34
C ALA A 355 12.95 34.98 10.96
N ASP A 356 12.99 34.66 9.67
CA ASP A 356 13.40 33.35 9.16
C ASP A 356 14.92 33.17 9.10
N LEU A 357 15.73 34.23 9.28
CA LEU A 357 17.18 34.10 9.46
C LEU A 357 17.50 33.11 10.59
N PHE A 358 16.74 33.12 11.68
CA PHE A 358 16.90 32.16 12.77
C PHE A 358 16.82 30.69 12.33
N ASN A 359 16.08 30.38 11.25
CA ASN A 359 15.88 29.01 10.79
C ASN A 359 17.11 28.45 10.05
N TRP A 360 17.98 29.29 9.46
CA TRP A 360 19.13 28.84 8.65
C TRP A 360 20.48 29.48 9.02
N LEU A 361 20.50 30.77 9.40
CA LEU A 361 21.73 31.53 9.67
C LEU A 361 22.57 30.97 10.84
N PRO A 362 22.00 30.42 11.93
CA PRO A 362 22.81 29.77 12.97
C PRO A 362 23.70 28.65 12.44
N SER A 363 23.28 27.93 11.40
CA SER A 363 24.07 26.85 10.80
C SER A 363 25.28 27.37 10.02
N ILE A 364 25.13 28.48 9.31
CA ILE A 364 26.22 29.14 8.59
C ILE A 364 27.24 29.70 9.59
N LEU A 365 26.78 30.49 10.56
CA LEU A 365 27.63 31.09 11.59
C LEU A 365 28.34 30.04 12.45
N ASP A 366 27.74 28.88 12.68
CA ASP A 366 28.38 27.73 13.33
C ASP A 366 29.47 27.11 12.45
N SER A 367 29.20 26.91 11.16
CA SER A 367 30.16 26.35 10.19
C SER A 367 31.38 27.25 9.93
N GLU A 368 31.21 28.57 10.06
CA GLU A 368 32.29 29.57 9.95
C GLU A 368 33.08 29.75 11.27
N SER A 369 32.63 29.13 12.38
CA SER A 369 33.26 29.29 13.69
C SER A 369 34.56 28.47 13.86
N GLU A 370 35.40 28.87 14.83
CA GLU A 370 36.63 28.12 15.15
C GLU A 370 36.37 26.72 15.74
N SER A 371 35.14 26.41 16.16
CA SER A 371 34.77 25.11 16.76
C SER A 371 33.28 24.85 16.55
N PRO A 372 32.87 24.40 15.34
CA PRO A 372 31.47 24.15 15.01
C PRO A 372 30.83 23.14 15.96
N LEU A 373 29.59 23.44 16.35
CA LEU A 373 28.76 22.65 17.26
C LEU A 373 27.86 21.65 16.51
N GLY A 374 27.76 21.77 15.18
CA GLY A 374 26.88 20.95 14.35
C GLY A 374 25.45 21.48 14.31
N ILE A 375 25.28 22.81 14.34
CA ILE A 375 23.96 23.45 14.29
C ILE A 375 23.38 23.32 12.88
N GLY A 376 22.20 22.70 12.79
CA GLY A 376 21.38 22.63 11.60
C GLY A 376 20.21 23.62 11.65
N HIS A 377 19.07 23.20 11.11
CA HIS A 377 17.86 24.01 11.04
C HIS A 377 17.37 24.49 12.41
N ALA A 378 17.06 25.78 12.52
CA ALA A 378 16.46 26.43 13.68
C ALA A 378 17.18 26.18 15.03
N GLY A 379 18.50 26.03 15.01
CA GLY A 379 19.31 25.85 16.22
C GLY A 379 19.37 24.42 16.77
N LEU A 380 18.81 23.43 16.07
CA LEU A 380 18.90 22.01 16.43
C LEU A 380 20.29 21.47 16.10
N ALA A 381 20.94 20.79 17.05
CA ALA A 381 22.20 20.09 16.86
C ALA A 381 22.08 18.67 17.43
N GLY A 382 22.01 17.66 16.55
CA GLY A 382 21.79 16.27 16.95
C GLY A 382 20.47 16.12 17.73
N ASN A 383 20.56 16.00 19.05
CA ASN A 383 19.41 15.77 19.93
C ASN A 383 19.14 16.89 20.93
N GLU A 384 19.61 18.10 20.66
CA GLU A 384 19.36 19.28 21.51
C GLU A 384 19.25 20.58 20.71
N PHE A 385 18.44 21.52 21.20
CA PHE A 385 18.45 22.89 20.71
C PHE A 385 19.50 23.71 21.46
N LEU A 386 20.36 24.40 20.71
CA LEU A 386 21.50 25.17 21.23
C LEU A 386 21.20 26.67 21.31
N TYR A 387 20.03 27.02 21.86
CA TYR A 387 19.52 28.40 21.93
C TYR A 387 20.40 29.39 22.70
N ASN A 388 21.18 28.94 23.68
CA ASN A 388 22.13 29.76 24.43
C ASN A 388 23.52 29.85 23.74
N SER A 389 23.72 29.22 22.57
CA SER A 389 24.98 29.28 21.81
C SER A 389 25.24 30.66 21.20
N GLN A 390 26.49 30.90 20.80
CA GLN A 390 26.87 32.16 20.17
C GLN A 390 26.30 32.30 18.73
N PRO A 391 26.35 31.28 17.84
CA PRO A 391 25.75 31.38 16.50
C PRO A 391 24.26 31.71 16.51
N VAL A 392 23.49 31.16 17.46
CA VAL A 392 22.06 31.50 17.61
C VAL A 392 21.86 32.96 18.03
N LYS A 393 22.62 33.44 19.03
CA LYS A 393 22.54 34.83 19.49
C LYS A 393 22.93 35.82 18.40
N ASP A 394 23.96 35.49 17.63
CA ASP A 394 24.43 36.32 16.53
C ASP A 394 23.40 36.35 15.39
N ALA A 395 22.79 35.22 15.03
CA ALA A 395 21.71 35.19 14.03
C ALA A 395 20.50 36.07 14.43
N LEU A 396 20.05 36.00 15.69
CA LEU A 396 18.98 36.85 16.21
C LEU A 396 19.39 38.34 16.23
N ALA A 397 20.66 38.64 16.51
CA ALA A 397 21.20 39.99 16.44
C ALA A 397 21.30 40.51 14.99
N GLN A 398 21.57 39.66 14.00
CA GLN A 398 21.55 40.00 12.58
C GLN A 398 20.13 40.30 12.10
N ALA A 399 19.15 39.45 12.43
CA ALA A 399 17.73 39.71 12.14
C ALA A 399 17.26 41.04 12.76
N LYS A 400 17.69 41.34 13.99
CA LYS A 400 17.43 42.63 14.64
C LYS A 400 18.13 43.81 13.95
N LEU A 401 19.39 43.66 13.52
CA LEU A 401 20.14 44.71 12.82
C LEU A 401 19.43 45.11 11.52
N ILE A 402 19.00 44.12 10.74
CA ILE A 402 18.20 44.28 9.52
C ILE A 402 16.91 45.08 9.82
N MET A 403 16.22 44.75 10.92
CA MET A 403 15.00 45.42 11.35
C MET A 403 15.24 46.87 11.81
N ASP A 404 16.26 47.10 12.65
CA ASP A 404 16.60 48.43 13.17
C ASP A 404 17.06 49.39 12.06
N ASN A 405 17.69 48.88 11.01
CA ASN A 405 18.14 49.67 9.86
C ASN A 405 17.05 49.91 8.79
N GLY A 406 15.88 49.28 8.91
CA GLY A 406 14.81 49.43 7.91
C GLY A 406 15.10 48.75 6.58
N TRP A 407 15.87 47.65 6.60
CA TRP A 407 16.26 46.87 5.41
C TRP A 407 15.19 45.84 5.02
N ALA A 408 14.33 45.43 5.96
CA ALA A 408 13.19 44.57 5.68
C ALA A 408 11.90 45.37 5.42
N SER A 409 10.99 44.77 4.65
CA SER A 409 9.65 45.36 4.44
C SER A 409 8.84 45.44 5.76
N GLU A 410 9.07 44.46 6.63
CA GLU A 410 8.47 44.26 7.95
C GLU A 410 9.01 45.23 9.01
N SER A 411 10.14 45.90 8.76
CA SER A 411 10.68 46.95 9.65
C SER A 411 9.74 48.16 9.80
N PHE A 412 8.71 48.24 8.95
CA PHE A 412 7.66 49.24 9.00
C PHE A 412 6.29 48.63 9.31
N ASP A 413 6.22 47.34 9.65
CA ASP A 413 5.02 46.76 10.25
C ASP A 413 5.02 46.94 11.78
N ASN A 414 3.84 46.78 12.35
CA ASN A 414 3.58 46.93 13.78
C ASN A 414 2.62 45.84 14.29
N THR A 415 2.31 44.84 13.47
CA THR A 415 1.64 43.61 13.88
C THR A 415 2.57 42.80 14.75
N ASP A 416 2.08 42.37 15.92
CA ASP A 416 2.69 41.27 16.66
C ASP A 416 2.55 39.94 15.88
N PRO A 417 3.16 38.81 16.30
CA PRO A 417 3.06 37.56 15.53
C PRO A 417 1.66 36.95 15.54
N ASP A 418 0.75 37.43 16.40
CA ASP A 418 -0.66 37.05 16.43
C ASP A 418 -1.48 37.87 15.40
N GLY A 419 -0.85 38.81 14.68
CA GLY A 419 -1.45 39.67 13.67
C GLY A 419 -2.13 40.93 14.23
N GLU A 420 -2.00 41.20 15.53
CA GLU A 420 -2.65 42.31 16.21
C GLU A 420 -1.73 43.53 16.24
N GLY A 421 -2.18 44.66 15.66
CA GLY A 421 -1.42 45.91 15.71
C GLY A 421 -1.85 46.97 14.69
N PRO A 422 -1.70 48.27 14.99
CA PRO A 422 -1.95 49.33 14.04
C PRO A 422 -0.73 49.53 13.11
N LEU A 423 -0.90 49.29 11.81
CA LEU A 423 0.11 49.58 10.77
C LEU A 423 0.80 50.93 11.01
N VAL A 424 2.13 50.97 10.92
CA VAL A 424 2.89 52.23 11.01
C VAL A 424 2.43 53.15 9.87
N SER A 425 2.25 54.44 10.17
CA SER A 425 1.61 55.43 9.28
C SER A 425 2.22 55.52 7.87
N ASP A 426 3.47 55.09 7.72
CA ASP A 426 4.29 55.32 6.54
C ASP A 426 4.47 54.04 5.69
N ARG A 427 4.21 52.82 6.20
CA ARG A 427 4.37 51.55 5.44
C ARG A 427 3.56 51.55 4.14
N VAL A 428 2.31 52.02 4.23
CA VAL A 428 1.41 52.13 3.07
C VAL A 428 1.92 53.14 2.05
N ALA A 429 2.62 54.20 2.49
CA ALA A 429 3.24 55.19 1.61
C ALA A 429 4.59 54.71 1.01
N ARG A 430 5.22 53.69 1.61
CA ARG A 430 6.46 53.07 1.09
C ARG A 430 6.19 52.00 0.03
N PHE A 431 5.36 51.01 0.38
CA PHE A 431 5.19 49.77 -0.39
C PHE A 431 3.74 49.51 -0.85
N GLY A 432 2.82 50.44 -0.58
CA GLY A 432 1.39 50.24 -0.79
C GLY A 432 0.72 49.46 0.34
N ALA A 433 -0.60 49.21 0.20
CA ALA A 433 -1.41 48.64 1.27
C ALA A 433 -0.99 47.20 1.67
N ASN A 434 -0.47 46.42 0.72
CA ASN A 434 -0.06 45.04 0.94
C ASN A 434 1.44 44.87 0.64
N HIS A 435 2.29 44.85 1.66
CA HIS A 435 3.74 44.64 1.46
C HIS A 435 4.08 43.23 0.95
N TRP A 436 3.19 42.25 1.07
CA TRP A 436 3.39 40.91 0.51
C TRP A 436 3.39 40.90 -1.03
N VAL A 437 3.01 42.01 -1.68
CA VAL A 437 3.20 42.20 -3.13
C VAL A 437 4.40 43.09 -3.49
N ALA A 438 5.26 43.45 -2.53
CA ALA A 438 6.46 44.25 -2.81
C ALA A 438 7.39 43.57 -3.83
N PHE A 439 7.63 42.26 -3.68
CA PHE A 439 8.34 41.46 -4.68
C PHE A 439 7.62 41.45 -6.03
N ASN A 440 6.29 41.25 -6.01
CA ASN A 440 5.45 41.22 -7.22
C ASN A 440 5.39 42.57 -7.97
N ASN A 441 5.84 43.66 -7.33
CA ASN A 441 5.97 45.00 -7.91
C ASN A 441 7.44 45.36 -8.23
N GLY A 442 8.37 44.39 -8.17
CA GLY A 442 9.81 44.61 -8.39
C GLY A 442 10.50 45.45 -7.30
N SER A 443 9.89 45.60 -6.12
CA SER A 443 10.34 46.50 -5.04
C SER A 443 11.05 45.78 -3.87
N LEU A 444 11.36 44.49 -4.04
CA LEU A 444 12.05 43.65 -3.06
C LEU A 444 13.19 42.91 -3.76
N ALA A 445 14.38 42.87 -3.15
CA ALA A 445 15.54 42.20 -3.75
C ALA A 445 15.57 40.69 -3.47
N PHE A 446 15.33 40.27 -2.22
CA PHE A 446 15.29 38.86 -1.83
C PHE A 446 13.96 38.49 -1.16
N GLN A 447 13.16 37.66 -1.83
CA GLN A 447 11.91 37.11 -1.31
C GLN A 447 12.16 35.73 -0.68
N TRP A 448 11.98 35.60 0.63
CA TRP A 448 11.91 34.29 1.30
C TRP A 448 10.57 33.63 0.95
N ASP A 449 10.62 32.47 0.31
CA ASP A 449 9.46 31.60 0.05
C ASP A 449 9.94 30.20 -0.38
N GLY A 450 9.02 29.25 -0.56
CA GLY A 450 9.32 27.89 -1.00
C GLY A 450 9.10 27.66 -2.50
N THR A 451 9.62 26.53 -3.00
CA THR A 451 9.43 26.03 -4.37
C THR A 451 7.98 25.81 -4.76
N TRP A 452 7.06 25.67 -3.80
CA TRP A 452 5.62 25.63 -4.05
C TRP A 452 5.09 26.90 -4.75
N SER A 453 5.78 28.03 -4.59
CA SER A 453 5.38 29.33 -5.15
C SER A 453 5.99 29.65 -6.51
N ALA A 454 6.91 28.83 -7.04
CA ALA A 454 7.76 29.14 -8.18
C ALA A 454 6.98 29.72 -9.39
N GLN A 455 5.89 29.09 -9.82
CA GLN A 455 5.04 29.61 -10.91
C GLN A 455 4.56 31.03 -10.63
N SER A 456 4.00 31.26 -9.45
CA SER A 456 3.54 32.59 -9.04
C SER A 456 4.68 33.61 -8.83
N ARG A 457 5.93 33.18 -8.65
CA ARG A 457 7.10 34.09 -8.65
C ARG A 457 7.46 34.48 -10.08
N ALA A 458 7.50 33.53 -11.01
CA ALA A 458 7.74 33.80 -12.42
C ALA A 458 6.68 34.70 -13.06
N ASP A 459 5.39 34.38 -12.86
CA ASP A 459 4.28 35.16 -13.44
C ASP A 459 4.32 36.63 -12.97
N ASN A 460 4.65 36.84 -11.69
CA ASN A 460 4.78 38.16 -11.10
C ASN A 460 6.03 38.89 -11.59
N ALA A 461 7.17 38.20 -11.74
CA ALA A 461 8.40 38.77 -12.28
C ALA A 461 8.24 39.20 -13.75
N VAL A 462 7.60 38.36 -14.59
CA VAL A 462 7.23 38.69 -15.98
C VAL A 462 6.27 39.89 -16.03
N THR A 463 5.31 39.97 -15.09
CA THR A 463 4.34 41.09 -15.02
C THR A 463 5.00 42.40 -14.61
N ALA A 464 5.95 42.36 -13.68
CA ALA A 464 6.70 43.53 -13.20
C ALA A 464 7.86 43.93 -14.12
N GLY A 465 8.37 42.99 -14.93
CA GLY A 465 9.47 43.21 -15.87
C GLY A 465 10.85 43.16 -15.22
N PHE A 466 11.13 42.13 -14.42
CA PHE A 466 12.46 41.84 -13.87
C PHE A 466 12.79 40.33 -13.98
N ASP A 467 14.08 39.98 -14.00
CA ASP A 467 14.54 38.60 -14.00
C ASP A 467 14.58 38.03 -12.56
N VAL A 468 14.00 36.84 -12.38
CA VAL A 468 13.94 36.12 -11.09
C VAL A 468 14.70 34.80 -11.14
N GLN A 469 15.47 34.53 -10.08
CA GLN A 469 16.14 33.24 -9.86
C GLN A 469 15.96 32.79 -8.41
N PHE A 470 15.77 31.49 -8.18
CA PHE A 470 15.86 30.90 -6.84
C PHE A 470 17.33 30.61 -6.53
N ILE A 471 17.82 31.09 -5.38
CA ILE A 471 19.25 31.04 -5.02
C ILE A 471 19.56 30.23 -3.77
N GLY A 472 18.53 29.75 -3.05
CA GLY A 472 18.70 29.07 -1.76
C GLY A 472 19.06 30.05 -0.64
N VAL A 473 20.02 29.69 0.21
CA VAL A 473 20.60 30.59 1.24
C VAL A 473 22.13 30.56 1.17
N PRO A 474 22.83 31.58 1.74
CA PRO A 474 24.28 31.68 1.63
C PRO A 474 25.05 30.44 2.12
N GLY A 475 26.27 30.26 1.62
CA GLY A 475 27.12 29.12 2.02
C GLY A 475 26.70 27.78 1.43
N ASN A 476 26.08 27.78 0.24
CA ASN A 476 25.55 26.59 -0.45
C ASN A 476 24.58 25.78 0.41
N LYS A 477 23.58 26.42 1.02
CA LYS A 477 22.55 25.72 1.78
C LYS A 477 21.16 26.00 1.24
N VAL A 478 20.23 25.13 1.59
CA VAL A 478 18.79 25.31 1.33
C VAL A 478 18.00 24.66 2.46
N VAL A 479 16.81 25.17 2.80
CA VAL A 479 15.97 24.55 3.85
C VAL A 479 15.04 23.52 3.21
N GLY A 480 15.15 22.26 3.63
CA GLY A 480 14.34 21.16 3.10
C GLY A 480 13.03 21.01 3.85
N VAL A 481 11.91 21.14 3.15
CA VAL A 481 10.55 20.93 3.68
C VAL A 481 9.93 19.75 2.95
N SER A 482 9.16 18.92 3.66
CA SER A 482 8.51 17.76 3.07
C SER A 482 7.10 17.58 3.61
N ASP A 483 6.27 16.82 2.91
CA ASP A 483 4.99 16.32 3.43
C ASP A 483 5.02 14.79 3.41
N PHE A 484 4.11 14.16 4.16
CA PHE A 484 4.07 12.70 4.29
C PHE A 484 2.62 12.21 4.34
N TYR A 485 2.32 11.10 3.68
CA TYR A 485 1.10 10.33 3.93
C TYR A 485 1.37 9.32 5.05
N GLY A 486 0.55 9.35 6.10
CA GLY A 486 0.43 8.25 7.04
C GLY A 486 -0.51 7.19 6.46
N ILE A 487 -0.20 5.92 6.73
CA ILE A 487 -1.13 4.80 6.54
C ILE A 487 -1.68 4.47 7.92
N SER A 488 -2.99 4.23 8.01
CA SER A 488 -3.67 4.07 9.29
C SER A 488 -3.24 2.79 10.02
N LYS A 489 -3.01 2.86 11.33
CA LYS A 489 -2.85 1.68 12.20
C LYS A 489 -4.11 0.79 12.21
N THR A 490 -5.25 1.30 11.74
CA THR A 490 -6.51 0.56 11.57
C THR A 490 -6.88 0.28 10.12
N ALA A 491 -5.98 0.50 9.16
CA ALA A 491 -6.22 0.15 7.76
C ALA A 491 -6.50 -1.37 7.65
N ALA A 492 -7.55 -1.73 6.90
CA ALA A 492 -7.95 -3.13 6.77
C ALA A 492 -7.01 -3.94 5.84
N ASP A 493 -6.34 -3.25 4.93
CA ASP A 493 -5.45 -3.75 3.90
C ASP A 493 -4.31 -2.72 3.74
N VAL A 494 -3.14 -3.02 4.32
CA VAL A 494 -2.01 -2.07 4.42
C VAL A 494 -1.29 -1.98 3.08
N GLU A 495 -1.21 -3.08 2.36
CA GLU A 495 -0.71 -3.22 1.01
C GLU A 495 -1.51 -2.32 0.04
N ALA A 496 -2.84 -2.41 0.04
CA ALA A 496 -3.69 -1.56 -0.81
C ALA A 496 -3.58 -0.07 -0.43
N ALA A 497 -3.52 0.26 0.86
CA ALA A 497 -3.29 1.62 1.33
C ALA A 497 -1.90 2.16 0.91
N TYR A 498 -0.88 1.31 0.89
CA TYR A 498 0.46 1.65 0.43
C TYR A 498 0.51 1.92 -1.07
N GLU A 499 -0.11 1.09 -1.90
CA GLU A 499 -0.19 1.31 -3.34
C GLU A 499 -0.91 2.62 -3.69
N VAL A 500 -1.97 2.97 -2.96
CA VAL A 500 -2.64 4.28 -3.10
C VAL A 500 -1.72 5.44 -2.71
N ALA A 501 -1.00 5.33 -1.58
CA ALA A 501 -0.03 6.35 -1.18
C ALA A 501 1.11 6.48 -2.19
N LYS A 502 1.64 5.37 -2.70
CA LYS A 502 2.69 5.28 -3.73
C LYS A 502 2.25 5.94 -5.03
N TRP A 503 1.07 5.58 -5.55
CA TRP A 503 0.49 6.18 -6.77
C TRP A 503 0.39 7.70 -6.64
N MET A 504 -0.04 8.20 -5.48
CA MET A 504 -0.18 9.64 -5.23
C MET A 504 1.17 10.36 -5.03
N THR A 505 2.31 9.67 -4.96
CA THR A 505 3.59 10.27 -4.53
C THR A 505 4.79 9.95 -5.44
N PHE A 506 5.46 8.81 -5.23
CA PHE A 506 6.76 8.49 -5.84
C PHE A 506 6.69 7.38 -6.90
N GLY A 507 5.56 6.66 -6.99
CA GLY A 507 5.37 5.56 -7.94
C GLY A 507 5.44 6.05 -9.38
N THR A 508 6.24 5.38 -10.20
CA THR A 508 6.56 5.81 -11.57
C THR A 508 5.30 5.92 -12.44
N ASP A 509 4.38 4.96 -12.34
CA ASP A 509 3.15 4.97 -13.13
C ASP A 509 2.21 6.12 -12.73
N GLY A 510 2.00 6.35 -11.43
CA GLY A 510 1.16 7.45 -10.92
C GLY A 510 1.76 8.85 -11.09
N LEU A 511 3.08 8.93 -11.33
CA LEU A 511 3.77 10.15 -11.74
C LEU A 511 3.72 10.38 -13.25
N ASN A 512 3.84 9.34 -14.07
CA ASN A 512 3.63 9.44 -15.52
C ASN A 512 2.18 9.87 -15.81
N GLU A 513 1.19 9.22 -15.19
CA GLU A 513 -0.23 9.60 -15.32
C GLU A 513 -0.49 11.04 -14.86
N MET A 514 0.20 11.51 -13.81
CA MET A 514 0.12 12.92 -13.40
C MET A 514 0.56 13.87 -14.52
N PHE A 515 1.66 13.57 -15.21
CA PHE A 515 2.14 14.38 -16.34
C PHE A 515 1.22 14.25 -17.57
N ASP A 516 0.69 13.06 -17.85
CA ASP A 516 -0.29 12.86 -18.93
C ASP A 516 -1.60 13.64 -18.65
N ILE A 517 -2.07 13.69 -17.40
CA ILE A 517 -3.20 14.53 -16.98
C ILE A 517 -2.88 16.02 -17.20
N ILE A 518 -1.68 16.48 -16.86
CA ILE A 518 -1.26 17.88 -17.06
C ILE A 518 -1.18 18.23 -18.56
N GLU A 519 -0.55 17.39 -19.39
CA GLU A 519 -0.36 17.66 -20.82
C GLU A 519 -1.68 17.56 -21.62
N ASN A 520 -2.59 16.64 -21.25
CA ASN A 520 -3.85 16.42 -21.95
C ASN A 520 -5.05 17.15 -21.30
N ALA A 521 -4.82 17.98 -20.28
CA ALA A 521 -5.86 18.73 -19.59
C ALA A 521 -6.67 19.61 -20.54
N VAL A 522 -7.97 19.31 -20.68
CA VAL A 522 -8.93 20.29 -21.20
C VAL A 522 -9.21 21.31 -20.08
N PRO A 523 -9.05 22.63 -20.32
CA PRO A 523 -9.40 23.64 -19.33
C PRO A 523 -10.89 23.54 -18.95
N ASP A 524 -11.20 23.48 -17.65
CA ASP A 524 -12.59 23.60 -17.18
C ASP A 524 -13.04 25.06 -17.29
N THR A 525 -13.52 25.43 -18.48
CA THR A 525 -13.99 26.79 -18.74
C THR A 525 -15.34 27.12 -18.09
N GLU A 526 -16.01 26.16 -17.47
CA GLU A 526 -17.35 26.37 -16.88
C GLU A 526 -17.26 26.81 -15.40
N ASN A 527 -16.27 26.29 -14.65
CA ASN A 527 -16.00 26.69 -13.26
C ASN A 527 -14.84 27.68 -13.08
N GLY A 528 -14.01 27.87 -14.12
CA GLY A 528 -12.82 28.71 -14.10
C GLY A 528 -11.55 27.91 -14.37
N GLU A 529 -10.59 28.51 -15.05
CA GLU A 529 -9.39 27.83 -15.53
C GLU A 529 -8.55 27.25 -14.39
N VAL A 530 -8.70 25.94 -14.16
CA VAL A 530 -7.86 25.17 -13.24
C VAL A 530 -6.48 25.05 -13.88
N SER A 531 -5.54 25.91 -13.46
CA SER A 531 -4.14 25.74 -13.83
C SER A 531 -3.62 24.44 -13.22
N LEU A 532 -3.30 23.47 -14.07
CA LEU A 532 -2.72 22.19 -13.70
C LEU A 532 -1.24 22.24 -14.01
N GLY A 533 -0.43 22.09 -12.97
CA GLY A 533 1.02 22.07 -13.06
C GLY A 533 1.61 21.43 -11.81
N VAL A 534 2.88 21.03 -11.89
CA VAL A 534 3.62 20.56 -10.72
C VAL A 534 3.88 21.71 -9.75
N SER A 535 3.86 21.39 -8.45
CA SER A 535 4.25 22.30 -7.38
C SER A 535 5.30 21.59 -6.51
N GLY A 536 6.34 22.31 -6.10
CA GLY A 536 7.49 21.72 -5.43
C GLY A 536 8.43 20.94 -6.36
N LEU A 537 9.10 19.94 -5.81
CA LEU A 537 10.25 19.23 -6.40
C LEU A 537 9.98 17.73 -6.57
N PRO A 538 10.68 17.04 -7.48
CA PRO A 538 10.56 15.59 -7.63
C PRO A 538 10.87 14.84 -6.34
N ILE A 539 9.97 13.95 -5.92
CA ILE A 539 10.21 12.97 -4.85
C ILE A 539 10.94 11.73 -5.41
N SER A 540 10.82 11.47 -6.71
CA SER A 540 11.48 10.34 -7.38
C SER A 540 12.83 10.75 -7.96
N THR A 541 13.85 9.92 -7.73
CA THR A 541 15.20 10.04 -8.32
C THR A 541 15.29 9.43 -9.73
N VAL A 542 14.17 9.00 -10.33
CA VAL A 542 14.12 8.47 -11.69
C VAL A 542 14.31 9.62 -12.69
N GLN A 543 15.40 9.59 -13.47
CA GLN A 543 15.77 10.71 -14.34
C GLN A 543 14.65 11.12 -15.32
N SER A 544 13.90 10.19 -15.90
CA SER A 544 12.80 10.54 -16.81
C SER A 544 11.65 11.30 -16.13
N ILE A 545 11.45 11.08 -14.83
CA ILE A 545 10.49 11.86 -14.04
C ILE A 545 11.06 13.25 -13.74
N ILE A 546 12.35 13.35 -13.39
CA ILE A 546 13.03 14.63 -13.15
C ILE A 546 12.99 15.49 -14.43
N ASP A 547 13.30 14.89 -15.59
CA ASP A 547 13.26 15.55 -16.90
C ASP A 547 11.84 16.08 -17.22
N LEU A 548 10.79 15.32 -16.93
CA LEU A 548 9.39 15.76 -17.09
C LEU A 548 9.02 16.89 -16.12
N TRP A 549 9.47 16.81 -14.87
CA TRP A 549 9.18 17.81 -13.83
C TRP A 549 9.81 19.16 -14.13
N PHE A 550 11.03 19.18 -14.67
CA PHE A 550 11.76 20.40 -14.97
C PHE A 550 11.58 20.94 -16.40
N LYS A 551 11.01 20.15 -17.32
CA LYS A 551 10.78 20.47 -18.75
C LYS A 551 10.32 21.91 -19.01
N ASP A 552 9.31 22.36 -18.26
CA ASP A 552 8.67 23.67 -18.39
C ASP A 552 8.63 24.40 -17.02
N TYR A 553 9.60 24.13 -16.13
CA TYR A 553 9.60 24.69 -14.77
C TYR A 553 9.91 26.19 -14.77
N PRO A 554 9.14 27.02 -14.04
CA PRO A 554 9.01 28.44 -14.36
C PRO A 554 10.12 29.35 -13.81
N VAL A 555 10.98 28.87 -12.91
CA VAL A 555 12.02 29.68 -12.24
C VAL A 555 13.39 29.01 -12.33
N TYR A 556 14.37 29.74 -12.87
CA TYR A 556 15.78 29.33 -12.92
C TYR A 556 16.39 29.14 -11.53
N GLY A 557 17.46 28.35 -11.43
CA GLY A 557 18.15 28.05 -10.18
C GLY A 557 17.51 26.92 -9.36
N VAL A 558 16.21 26.65 -9.55
CA VAL A 558 15.52 25.59 -8.80
C VAL A 558 16.00 24.19 -9.20
N GLN A 559 16.16 23.93 -10.51
CA GLN A 559 16.70 22.66 -11.00
C GLN A 559 18.17 22.52 -10.58
N GLU A 560 18.96 23.58 -10.74
CA GLU A 560 20.39 23.59 -10.44
C GLU A 560 20.64 23.33 -8.94
N ILE A 561 19.83 23.90 -8.05
CA ILE A 561 19.91 23.66 -6.60
C ILE A 561 19.41 22.25 -6.24
N PHE A 562 18.37 21.73 -6.91
CA PHE A 562 17.91 20.35 -6.74
C PHE A 562 18.99 19.33 -7.14
N GLU A 563 19.61 19.50 -8.31
CA GLU A 563 20.69 18.64 -8.78
C GLU A 563 21.96 18.77 -7.92
N ALA A 564 22.33 19.98 -7.51
CA ALA A 564 23.47 20.21 -6.61
C ALA A 564 23.24 19.62 -5.20
N ALA A 565 22.01 19.67 -4.68
CA ALA A 565 21.66 19.02 -3.42
C ALA A 565 21.71 17.49 -3.53
N ALA A 566 21.26 16.92 -4.65
CA ALA A 566 21.39 15.49 -4.94
C ALA A 566 22.87 15.05 -5.12
N ALA A 567 23.73 15.94 -5.64
CA ALA A 567 25.18 15.72 -5.74
C ALA A 567 25.94 15.89 -4.41
N GLY A 568 25.35 16.57 -3.42
CA GLY A 568 25.99 16.95 -2.15
C GLY A 568 26.82 18.23 -2.22
N ASP A 569 26.69 19.02 -3.29
CA ASP A 569 27.32 20.34 -3.46
C ASP A 569 26.52 21.46 -2.78
N VAL A 570 25.24 21.21 -2.46
CA VAL A 570 24.36 22.04 -1.62
C VAL A 570 23.88 21.24 -0.40
N GLU A 571 23.98 21.81 0.79
CA GLU A 571 23.53 21.19 2.04
C GLU A 571 22.03 21.47 2.29
N VAL A 572 21.24 20.42 2.47
CA VAL A 572 19.81 20.53 2.80
C VAL A 572 19.64 20.57 4.33
N LEU A 573 19.32 21.75 4.86
CA LEU A 573 18.92 21.96 6.25
C LEU A 573 17.47 21.46 6.42
N VAL A 574 17.31 20.20 6.81
CA VAL A 574 15.98 19.57 6.88
C VAL A 574 15.14 20.15 8.03
N GLU A 575 13.92 20.61 7.73
CA GLU A 575 12.97 21.16 8.69
C GLU A 575 12.38 20.05 9.57
N GLY A 576 12.80 19.97 10.84
CA GLY A 576 12.33 18.92 11.75
C GLY A 576 10.85 18.93 12.15
N ASN A 577 10.06 19.91 11.69
CA ASN A 577 8.68 20.16 12.14
C ASN A 577 7.75 18.93 12.05
N LYS A 578 7.86 18.16 10.96
CA LYS A 578 6.92 17.08 10.63
C LYS A 578 7.40 15.68 11.00
N PHE A 579 8.67 15.52 11.38
CA PHE A 579 9.29 14.21 11.60
C PHE A 579 10.28 14.14 12.79
N VAL A 580 10.69 15.26 13.38
CA VAL A 580 11.51 15.23 14.61
C VAL A 580 10.59 15.28 15.84
N PRO A 581 10.58 14.25 16.71
CA PRO A 581 9.66 14.20 17.85
C PRO A 581 9.93 15.35 18.82
N GLY A 582 8.86 16.02 19.28
CA GLY A 582 8.96 17.16 20.19
C GLY A 582 9.43 18.48 19.55
N PHE A 583 9.75 18.51 18.25
CA PHE A 583 10.23 19.72 17.56
C PHE A 583 9.25 20.89 17.70
N ILE A 584 7.95 20.68 17.45
CA ILE A 584 6.92 21.73 17.57
C ILE A 584 6.94 22.38 18.96
N THR A 585 6.99 21.57 20.02
CA THR A 585 7.08 22.04 21.39
C THR A 585 8.36 22.85 21.59
N ALA A 586 9.52 22.27 21.27
CA ALA A 586 10.80 22.90 21.56
C ALA A 586 11.10 24.16 20.71
N ARG A 587 10.55 24.25 19.49
CA ARG A 587 10.76 25.35 18.53
C ARG A 587 9.69 26.45 18.57
N PHE A 588 8.44 26.10 18.88
CA PHE A 588 7.32 27.03 18.81
C PHE A 588 6.61 27.17 20.15
N THR A 589 6.06 26.09 20.72
CA THR A 589 5.01 26.19 21.75
C THR A 589 5.44 26.02 23.21
N TYR A 590 6.71 25.71 23.49
CA TYR A 590 7.22 25.56 24.86
C TYR A 590 6.98 26.84 25.67
N ASN A 591 6.25 26.73 26.79
CA ASN A 591 5.95 27.87 27.66
C ASN A 591 7.18 28.24 28.51
N THR A 592 7.74 29.43 28.27
CA THR A 592 8.97 29.90 28.95
C THR A 592 8.75 30.37 30.39
N GLY A 593 7.50 30.60 30.81
CA GLY A 593 7.15 31.25 32.07
C GLY A 593 7.44 32.75 32.13
N ILE A 594 7.94 33.36 31.05
CA ILE A 594 8.22 34.81 30.96
C ILE A 594 6.90 35.57 30.78
N ASP A 595 6.66 36.61 31.57
CA ASP A 595 5.44 37.44 31.49
C ASP A 595 5.29 38.08 30.10
N ALA A 596 4.21 37.76 29.40
CA ALA A 596 3.98 38.24 28.03
C ALA A 596 3.80 39.77 27.95
N THR A 597 3.43 40.43 29.05
CA THR A 597 3.23 41.88 29.07
C THR A 597 4.52 42.70 28.94
N ILE A 598 5.69 42.03 29.01
CA ILE A 598 7.02 42.63 28.79
C ILE A 598 7.18 43.10 27.33
N SER A 599 6.73 42.30 26.37
CA SER A 599 6.81 42.58 24.92
C SER A 599 5.46 42.83 24.27
N ARG A 600 4.36 42.33 24.86
CA ARG A 600 2.98 42.47 24.35
C ARG A 600 2.08 43.19 25.37
N PRO A 601 2.05 44.53 25.40
CA PRO A 601 1.34 45.30 26.44
C PRO A 601 -0.18 45.05 26.55
N ASN A 602 -0.80 44.47 25.52
CA ASN A 602 -2.22 44.13 25.47
C ASN A 602 -2.51 42.68 25.90
N ALA A 603 -1.49 41.87 26.17
CA ALA A 603 -1.65 40.46 26.54
C ALA A 603 -2.43 40.29 27.86
N ASN A 604 -3.19 39.21 27.96
CA ASN A 604 -4.04 38.96 29.14
C ASN A 604 -3.17 38.82 30.42
N PRO A 605 -3.56 39.41 31.57
CA PRO A 605 -2.79 39.30 32.79
C PRO A 605 -2.50 37.85 33.20
N GLY A 606 -1.22 37.51 33.38
CA GLY A 606 -0.78 36.15 33.70
C GLY A 606 -0.56 35.24 32.49
N SER A 607 -0.67 35.76 31.26
CA SER A 607 -0.16 35.07 30.05
C SER A 607 1.36 35.13 29.98
N THR A 608 1.94 34.19 29.26
CA THR A 608 3.38 33.93 29.21
C THR A 608 3.85 33.69 27.78
N LEU A 609 5.04 34.16 27.45
CA LEU A 609 5.66 33.92 26.14
C LEU A 609 5.97 32.43 25.95
N SER A 610 5.63 31.91 24.77
CA SER A 610 6.24 30.67 24.26
C SER A 610 7.69 30.91 23.82
N ILE A 611 8.40 29.85 23.49
CA ILE A 611 9.74 29.95 22.89
C ILE A 611 9.70 30.59 21.50
N GLY A 612 8.66 30.31 20.71
CA GLY A 612 8.42 30.98 19.43
C GLY A 612 8.24 32.49 19.62
N ASP A 613 7.46 32.89 20.62
CA ASP A 613 7.26 34.30 20.99
C ASP A 613 8.56 34.97 21.42
N LEU A 614 9.35 34.34 22.29
CA LEU A 614 10.64 34.88 22.76
C LEU A 614 11.64 35.07 21.60
N LEU A 615 11.68 34.12 20.66
CA LEU A 615 12.50 34.21 19.45
C LEU A 615 12.02 35.33 18.53
N TRP A 616 10.72 35.40 18.26
CA TRP A 616 10.11 36.45 17.42
C TRP A 616 10.34 37.85 18.00
N ASP A 617 9.86 38.08 19.23
CA ASP A 617 9.88 39.38 19.90
C ASP A 617 11.32 39.94 20.04
N SER A 618 12.34 39.06 20.07
CA SER A 618 13.75 39.47 20.13
C SER A 618 14.28 40.04 18.82
N GLN A 619 13.83 39.53 17.68
CA GLN A 619 14.23 39.98 16.35
C GLN A 619 13.58 41.33 16.01
N PHE A 620 12.39 41.59 16.54
CA PHE A 620 11.72 42.90 16.48
C PHE A 620 12.24 43.90 17.54
N GLY A 621 13.14 43.48 18.43
CA GLY A 621 13.73 44.34 19.46
C GLY A 621 12.84 44.68 20.64
N SER A 622 11.65 44.06 20.74
CA SER A 622 10.72 44.21 21.87
C SER A 622 11.27 43.59 23.16
N ILE A 623 12.21 42.65 23.06
CA ILE A 623 12.88 42.00 24.19
C ILE A 623 14.37 41.76 23.89
N VAL A 624 15.22 41.81 24.92
CA VAL A 624 16.65 41.48 24.80
C VAL A 624 16.84 39.99 25.06
N TYR A 625 17.01 39.19 24.01
CA TYR A 625 17.06 37.71 24.09
C TYR A 625 17.96 37.16 25.22
N ALA A 626 19.16 37.74 25.35
CA ALA A 626 20.18 37.29 26.31
C ALA A 626 19.80 37.52 27.79
N ASP A 627 18.83 38.38 28.09
CA ASP A 627 18.33 38.59 29.46
C ASP A 627 17.41 37.44 29.92
N TYR A 628 16.90 36.63 28.98
CA TYR A 628 15.86 35.62 29.22
C TYR A 628 16.29 34.20 28.82
N MET A 629 17.03 34.03 27.72
CA MET A 629 17.54 32.72 27.29
C MET A 629 18.73 32.29 28.16
N THR A 630 18.41 31.69 29.31
CA THR A 630 19.38 31.12 30.24
C THR A 630 19.68 29.65 29.90
N GLN A 631 20.79 29.12 30.43
CA GLN A 631 21.09 27.70 30.33
C GLN A 631 20.01 26.83 31.00
N GLU A 632 19.36 27.33 32.06
CA GLU A 632 18.26 26.63 32.73
C GLU A 632 17.04 26.51 31.81
N LEU A 633 16.65 27.60 31.13
CA LEU A 633 15.55 27.58 30.16
C LEU A 633 15.87 26.64 28.97
N GLN A 634 17.08 26.69 28.40
CA GLN A 634 17.48 25.74 27.34
C GLN A 634 17.39 24.29 27.82
N ASN A 635 17.86 23.99 29.04
CA ASN A 635 17.81 22.62 29.58
C ASN A 635 16.37 22.14 29.77
N LEU A 636 15.43 23.01 30.13
CA LEU A 636 14.02 22.66 30.28
C LEU A 636 13.32 22.45 28.93
N ILE A 637 13.68 23.24 27.90
CA ILE A 637 13.21 23.03 26.52
C ILE A 637 13.70 21.67 26.00
N ASN A 638 15.00 21.38 26.16
CA ASN A 638 15.58 20.11 25.74
C ASN A 638 15.06 18.90 26.55
N TYR A 639 14.60 19.11 27.79
CA TYR A 639 13.93 18.07 28.57
C TYR A 639 12.59 17.65 27.92
N GLU A 640 11.72 18.59 27.54
CA GLU A 640 10.46 18.25 26.85
C GLU A 640 10.71 17.68 25.44
N PHE A 641 11.76 18.15 24.75
CA PHE A 641 12.19 17.59 23.46
C PHE A 641 12.56 16.09 23.56
N VAL A 642 13.45 15.74 24.50
CA VAL A 642 13.85 14.34 24.73
C VAL A 642 12.69 13.51 25.28
N LYS A 643 11.82 14.10 26.10
CA LYS A 643 10.62 13.42 26.62
C LYS A 643 9.67 12.98 25.49
N ALA A 644 9.43 13.82 24.48
CA ALA A 644 8.60 13.45 23.33
C ALA A 644 9.18 12.26 22.52
N GLN A 645 10.50 12.08 22.53
CA GLN A 645 11.15 10.93 21.89
C GLN A 645 10.99 9.65 22.73
N LEU A 646 10.98 9.76 24.06
CA LEU A 646 10.64 8.63 24.93
C LEU A 646 9.16 8.24 24.75
N GLU A 647 8.26 9.22 24.68
CA GLU A 647 6.84 8.99 24.38
C GLU A 647 6.63 8.30 23.02
N LEU A 648 7.37 8.70 21.97
CA LEU A 648 7.36 7.98 20.69
C LEU A 648 7.91 6.55 20.82
N ASN A 649 9.03 6.36 21.52
CA ASN A 649 9.62 5.03 21.73
C ASN A 649 8.70 4.09 22.51
N GLU A 650 7.87 4.61 23.42
CA GLU A 650 6.84 3.84 24.11
C GLU A 650 5.67 3.52 23.14
N ALA A 651 5.17 4.49 22.38
CA ALA A 651 4.08 4.28 21.42
C ALA A 651 4.39 3.28 20.28
N MET A 652 5.66 3.12 19.91
CA MET A 652 6.10 2.12 18.91
C MET A 652 6.20 0.68 19.48
N GLN A 653 6.01 0.48 20.78
CA GLN A 653 6.01 -0.85 21.42
C GLN A 653 4.58 -1.43 21.63
N ASP A 654 3.55 -0.60 21.45
CA ASP A 654 2.11 -0.90 21.58
C ASP A 654 1.41 -0.93 20.19
#